data_AF-A0A6J2TF17-F1
#
_entry.id   AF-A0A6J2TF17-F1
#
_cell.length_a   1.000
_cell.length_b   1.000
_cell.length_c   1.000
_cell.angle_alpha   90.00
_cell.angle_beta   90.00
_cell.angle_gamma   90.00
#
_symmetry.space_group_name_H-M   'P 1'
#
loop_
_entity.id
_entity.type
_entity.pdbx_description
1 polymer ?
#
loop_
_entity_poly.entity_id
_entity_poly.type
_entity_poly.pdbx_seq_one_letter_code
_entity_poly.pdbx_strand_id
1 'polypeptide(L)'
;MLSLWACLLLVCSIQAVPFYGDSFSSEGDTEFVPLEHQGRQDRPVATSKPSTGTPSQTVPSTHGLETKPFNVDAITTDINAPNPGLFFQQSFPFFGNEFFNSFGGFGFAPGAQEPWWKGPNVCTEKEESNGTTTETDTEADETIDTFGQERDGTSVVRSPLFGQFHFSVNSCAEKPNKHVCTKIINQNGKKKTLTLTRQCCRGYGRPRNADFTTPCEKIDIKDIEATAADMGAKQFIESAKSAGQLGSMLGNGSNKKMTLFVPNDAAFAEYRAQHQQENNVEDAKAEESQNAIYKMHAVLGEIQLDDVPNEKLLQTELPDQKIRINSYQLPPVLGLEPYRYGANCVPIEKHDKLSEQALVHTLTGVLKPLRKTVMDIIRERADMSIMRTVLEKTNISALLEGDKPVTIFVPTDAAFDKLEPHLRRALKEGRGCASNILKNHMLDLTFCSLATVPGAKTTAYNLLGEPLLLNRTKRAAEGETEVENLTGDSPIYINNIAKILDADIMGTNGVLHVIDTILPTQSALPMTTLMEQKNLTLFKSLLEASGYDDMFDDLNNVTIFAPTDKALQNSEWARLLKEQPDTLDHNLDLLEFLNYHVIKPMIKTCDLSERSIPTVAGSKVRLNLYSTHALFSDVMNRATVNCARLVHFDDESCGSVLHQLDRPLTPPKNNLLKSLEANPNYSKFLELVRNANLTHLLANESESYTLLVPKNDVFDEFETNESKTAQSKDEVEALVKSHIVNDVVCCAGIIPTNWPFVRSIESISGQHLRITRDRRPKIENAGVTKCDVMATNGIVHEINDIIVPRPQQRRPQAPLGYQPHGDFDAFF
;
A
#
# COMPACT_ATOMS: atom_id res chain seq x y z
N MET A 1 33.35 -28.87 12.88
CA MET A 1 32.53 -27.77 13.44
C MET A 1 31.29 -27.46 12.61
N LEU A 2 31.35 -27.29 11.28
CA LEU A 2 30.15 -26.98 10.46
C LEU A 2 28.95 -27.93 10.71
N SER A 3 29.20 -29.23 10.95
CA SER A 3 28.15 -30.21 11.26
C SER A 3 27.37 -29.96 12.55
N LEU A 4 27.86 -29.12 13.48
CA LEU A 4 27.06 -28.69 14.64
C LEU A 4 26.14 -27.51 14.30
N TRP A 5 26.54 -26.62 13.38
CA TRP A 5 25.71 -25.50 12.94
C TRP A 5 24.48 -25.96 12.16
N ALA A 6 24.62 -27.00 11.33
CA ALA A 6 23.49 -27.60 10.60
C ALA A 6 22.39 -28.15 11.54
N CYS A 7 22.76 -28.67 12.71
CA CYS A 7 21.78 -29.23 13.66
C CYS A 7 21.01 -28.17 14.45
N LEU A 8 21.58 -26.99 14.75
CA LEU A 8 20.83 -25.94 15.45
C LEU A 8 19.75 -25.29 14.57
N LEU A 9 20.05 -25.07 13.28
CA LEU A 9 19.11 -24.44 12.35
C LEU A 9 17.87 -25.30 12.05
N LEU A 10 17.94 -26.63 12.25
CA LEU A 10 16.80 -27.53 12.01
C LEU A 10 15.78 -27.56 13.16
N VAL A 11 16.13 -27.09 14.36
CA VAL A 11 15.27 -27.21 15.56
C VAL A 11 14.40 -25.97 15.80
N CYS A 12 14.80 -24.79 15.31
CA CYS A 12 14.04 -23.54 15.51
C CYS A 12 12.83 -23.38 14.57
N SER A 13 12.58 -24.33 13.65
CA SER A 13 11.55 -24.21 12.61
C SER A 13 10.19 -24.82 12.97
N ILE A 14 9.99 -25.30 14.21
CA ILE A 14 8.74 -25.95 14.63
C ILE A 14 8.31 -25.45 16.03
N GLN A 15 7.71 -24.26 16.09
CA GLN A 15 6.52 -23.91 16.89
C GLN A 15 6.26 -22.39 16.87
N ALA A 16 5.25 -21.97 16.11
CA ALA A 16 4.65 -20.63 16.22
C ALA A 16 3.18 -20.69 15.75
N VAL A 17 2.26 -20.90 16.70
CA VAL A 17 0.82 -20.74 16.50
C VAL A 17 0.34 -19.71 17.52
N PRO A 18 -0.18 -18.54 17.10
CA PRO A 18 -0.73 -17.58 18.02
C PRO A 18 -2.15 -17.99 18.46
N PHE A 19 -2.46 -17.81 19.74
CA PHE A 19 -3.82 -17.81 20.26
C PHE A 19 -4.05 -16.53 21.06
N TYR A 20 -5.15 -15.84 20.77
CA TYR A 20 -5.66 -14.72 21.56
C TYR A 20 -6.36 -15.23 22.84
N GLY A 21 -6.40 -14.40 23.88
CA GLY A 21 -7.14 -14.67 25.12
C GLY A 21 -6.83 -13.64 26.20
N ASP A 22 -7.84 -12.88 26.62
CA ASP A 22 -7.70 -11.69 27.48
C ASP A 22 -7.80 -11.94 28.99
N SER A 23 -7.39 -10.89 29.73
CA SER A 23 -7.98 -10.42 31.01
C SER A 23 -7.52 -11.00 32.38
N PHE A 24 -6.85 -10.11 33.14
CA PHE A 24 -7.06 -9.74 34.55
C PHE A 24 -6.85 -10.73 35.73
N SER A 25 -5.84 -10.41 36.55
CA SER A 25 -5.95 -9.86 37.94
C SER A 25 -5.17 -10.56 39.09
N SER A 26 -4.79 -9.71 40.08
CA SER A 26 -4.37 -9.92 41.48
C SER A 26 -3.33 -10.98 41.90
N GLU A 27 -2.29 -10.48 42.59
CA GLU A 27 -1.76 -10.88 43.92
C GLU A 27 -1.77 -12.36 44.37
N GLY A 28 -0.63 -12.82 44.89
CA GLY A 28 -0.55 -14.05 45.71
C GLY A 28 0.87 -14.59 45.91
N ASP A 29 1.36 -14.57 47.15
CA ASP A 29 2.69 -15.08 47.55
C ASP A 29 2.74 -16.60 47.78
N THR A 30 3.98 -17.14 47.75
CA THR A 30 4.49 -18.31 48.50
C THR A 30 4.08 -19.77 48.18
N GLU A 31 5.13 -20.53 47.83
CA GLU A 31 5.56 -21.82 48.44
C GLU A 31 4.94 -23.17 48.00
N PHE A 32 5.67 -24.26 48.32
CA PHE A 32 5.53 -25.65 47.85
C PHE A 32 4.81 -26.54 48.87
N VAL A 33 4.10 -27.59 48.39
CA VAL A 33 4.20 -29.03 48.79
C VAL A 33 2.99 -29.83 48.22
N PRO A 34 3.13 -31.11 47.79
CA PRO A 34 2.07 -31.82 47.04
C PRO A 34 1.41 -33.02 47.78
N LEU A 35 0.42 -33.62 47.08
CA LEU A 35 -0.12 -35.01 47.14
C LEU A 35 -1.46 -35.32 47.87
N GLU A 36 -2.21 -36.20 47.18
CA GLU A 36 -3.11 -37.29 47.65
C GLU A 36 -4.58 -37.08 48.13
N HIS A 37 -5.49 -37.54 47.23
CA HIS A 37 -6.56 -38.54 47.46
C HIS A 37 -7.94 -38.20 48.09
N GLN A 38 -8.93 -39.02 47.65
CA GLN A 38 -10.33 -39.15 48.10
C GLN A 38 -11.27 -37.95 47.80
N GLY A 39 -12.59 -38.13 47.57
CA GLY A 39 -13.36 -39.37 47.37
C GLY A 39 -14.89 -39.20 47.23
N ARG A 40 -15.46 -39.65 46.10
CA ARG A 40 -16.82 -40.21 45.86
C ARG A 40 -17.98 -39.88 46.85
N GLN A 41 -19.09 -39.30 46.35
CA GLN A 41 -20.45 -39.70 46.78
C GLN A 41 -21.62 -39.37 45.80
N ASP A 42 -22.13 -40.44 45.17
CA ASP A 42 -23.53 -40.88 44.99
C ASP A 42 -24.68 -40.05 44.31
N ARG A 43 -25.75 -40.82 44.01
CA ARG A 43 -26.96 -40.60 43.16
C ARG A 43 -28.24 -40.73 44.04
N PRO A 44 -29.44 -40.22 43.65
CA PRO A 44 -30.42 -40.98 42.82
C PRO A 44 -31.31 -40.14 41.86
N VAL A 45 -31.58 -40.52 40.60
CA VAL A 45 -32.51 -41.56 40.05
C VAL A 45 -33.99 -41.14 39.94
N ALA A 46 -34.46 -41.03 38.69
CA ALA A 46 -35.84 -41.28 38.29
C ALA A 46 -35.90 -41.86 36.86
N THR A 47 -37.06 -42.39 36.48
CA THR A 47 -37.13 -43.61 35.64
C THR A 47 -38.48 -43.79 34.91
N SER A 48 -38.51 -43.86 33.57
CA SER A 48 -39.56 -44.62 32.81
C SER A 48 -39.21 -44.84 31.32
N LYS A 49 -40.01 -45.66 30.61
CA LYS A 49 -39.73 -46.36 29.31
C LYS A 49 -41.07 -47.01 28.82
N PRO A 50 -41.20 -47.75 27.68
CA PRO A 50 -40.36 -47.92 26.47
C PRO A 50 -41.18 -47.99 25.13
N SER A 51 -40.61 -48.62 24.09
CA SER A 51 -41.25 -49.30 22.91
C SER A 51 -41.58 -48.45 21.66
N THR A 52 -41.40 -48.90 20.40
CA THR A 52 -40.76 -50.13 19.83
C THR A 52 -40.42 -49.96 18.32
N GLY A 53 -39.41 -50.65 17.78
CA GLY A 53 -39.28 -50.94 16.33
C GLY A 53 -37.91 -50.72 15.66
N THR A 54 -37.31 -51.79 15.12
CA THR A 54 -36.09 -51.84 14.28
C THR A 54 -36.23 -53.01 13.27
N PRO A 55 -35.36 -53.23 12.25
CA PRO A 55 -34.00 -52.71 11.96
C PRO A 55 -33.96 -51.89 10.62
N SER A 56 -32.91 -51.74 9.78
CA SER A 56 -31.61 -52.42 9.63
C SER A 56 -30.58 -51.67 8.73
N GLN A 57 -29.37 -52.26 8.64
CA GLN A 57 -28.35 -52.18 7.57
C GLN A 57 -27.65 -50.84 7.19
N THR A 58 -26.47 -50.65 7.82
CA THR A 58 -25.14 -50.34 7.21
C THR A 58 -24.98 -49.12 6.26
N VAL A 59 -24.35 -47.99 6.66
CA VAL A 59 -22.88 -47.78 6.88
C VAL A 59 -22.05 -48.18 5.64
N PRO A 60 -21.24 -47.27 5.01
CA PRO A 60 -20.30 -46.39 5.72
C PRO A 60 -20.30 -44.89 5.37
N SER A 61 -19.69 -44.15 6.29
CA SER A 61 -19.34 -42.73 6.22
C SER A 61 -18.00 -42.47 5.52
N THR A 62 -17.83 -41.28 4.94
CA THR A 62 -16.53 -40.61 4.77
C THR A 62 -16.63 -39.14 5.19
N HIS A 63 -15.50 -38.54 5.55
CA HIS A 63 -15.47 -37.22 6.18
C HIS A 63 -15.80 -36.08 5.20
N GLY A 64 -16.68 -35.16 5.61
CA GLY A 64 -16.76 -33.84 4.99
C GLY A 64 -15.53 -33.02 5.36
N LEU A 65 -14.77 -32.54 4.37
CA LEU A 65 -13.75 -31.52 4.59
C LEU A 65 -14.39 -30.14 4.57
N GLU A 66 -14.16 -29.38 5.63
CA GLU A 66 -14.55 -27.98 5.78
C GLU A 66 -13.69 -27.10 4.86
N THR A 67 -14.23 -26.71 3.70
CA THR A 67 -13.49 -25.93 2.70
C THR A 67 -13.42 -24.45 3.07
N LYS A 68 -12.36 -24.08 3.80
CA LYS A 68 -12.01 -22.68 4.06
C LYS A 68 -11.75 -21.92 2.73
N PRO A 69 -12.28 -20.70 2.55
CA PRO A 69 -12.15 -19.96 1.29
C PRO A 69 -10.71 -19.47 1.07
N PHE A 70 -10.05 -20.03 0.06
CA PHE A 70 -8.67 -19.70 -0.32
C PHE A 70 -8.44 -18.19 -0.50
N ASN A 71 -7.24 -17.71 -0.15
CA ASN A 71 -6.73 -16.43 -0.67
C ASN A 71 -6.05 -16.71 -2.01
N VAL A 72 -6.44 -15.97 -3.03
CA VAL A 72 -5.71 -15.79 -4.28
C VAL A 72 -5.85 -14.32 -4.60
N ASP A 73 -4.73 -13.59 -4.61
CA ASP A 73 -4.74 -12.19 -5.02
C ASP A 73 -4.85 -12.13 -6.54
N ALA A 74 -6.04 -11.76 -7.02
CA ALA A 74 -6.31 -11.56 -8.43
C ALA A 74 -5.69 -10.23 -8.91
N ILE A 75 -4.36 -10.22 -9.05
CA ILE A 75 -3.59 -9.02 -9.40
C ILE A 75 -3.97 -8.54 -10.81
N THR A 76 -4.69 -7.42 -10.91
CA THR A 76 -5.06 -6.77 -12.18
C THR A 76 -3.91 -5.93 -12.76
N THR A 77 -2.70 -6.50 -12.85
CA THR A 77 -1.57 -5.86 -13.53
C THR A 77 -1.71 -5.94 -15.05
N ASP A 78 -1.34 -4.86 -15.73
CA ASP A 78 -1.26 -4.81 -17.19
C ASP A 78 -0.31 -5.91 -17.74
N ILE A 79 -0.89 -6.84 -18.50
CA ILE A 79 -0.22 -7.99 -19.11
C ILE A 79 0.79 -7.56 -20.21
N ASN A 80 0.79 -6.29 -20.64
CA ASN A 80 1.61 -5.77 -21.73
C ASN A 80 2.59 -4.66 -21.32
N ALA A 81 2.72 -4.37 -20.02
CA ALA A 81 3.75 -3.45 -19.52
C ALA A 81 5.16 -3.97 -19.88
N PRO A 82 6.05 -3.15 -20.49
CA PRO A 82 7.37 -3.62 -20.97
C PRO A 82 8.39 -3.93 -19.86
N ASN A 83 8.00 -3.77 -18.58
CA ASN A 83 8.70 -4.25 -17.40
C ASN A 83 7.65 -4.57 -16.30
N PRO A 84 7.28 -5.85 -16.05
CA PRO A 84 6.64 -6.21 -14.80
C PRO A 84 7.64 -6.02 -13.65
N GLY A 85 7.30 -5.15 -12.69
CA GLY A 85 8.21 -4.77 -11.60
C GLY A 85 8.59 -5.94 -10.70
N LEU A 86 9.86 -6.01 -10.30
CA LEU A 86 10.34 -7.03 -9.35
C LEU A 86 9.71 -6.81 -7.97
N PHE A 87 9.07 -7.83 -7.39
CA PHE A 87 9.20 -8.13 -5.96
C PHE A 87 8.89 -9.62 -5.62
N PHE A 88 9.96 -10.40 -5.46
CA PHE A 88 10.09 -11.63 -4.66
C PHE A 88 9.06 -12.79 -4.80
N GLN A 89 9.50 -13.85 -5.50
CA GLN A 89 9.81 -15.09 -4.79
C GLN A 89 11.30 -15.41 -4.93
N GLN A 90 12.03 -15.53 -3.82
CA GLN A 90 13.39 -16.05 -3.83
C GLN A 90 13.38 -17.58 -3.71
N SER A 91 13.42 -18.25 -4.87
CA SER A 91 13.91 -19.62 -4.99
C SER A 91 15.23 -19.60 -5.78
N PHE A 92 16.24 -20.32 -5.30
CA PHE A 92 17.62 -20.18 -5.81
C PHE A 92 17.77 -20.66 -7.28
N PRO A 93 18.56 -19.97 -8.12
CA PRO A 93 18.46 -20.09 -9.58
C PRO A 93 19.33 -21.23 -10.17
N PHE A 94 19.06 -22.48 -9.80
CA PHE A 94 19.69 -23.65 -10.44
C PHE A 94 18.66 -24.77 -10.73
N PHE A 95 18.68 -25.27 -11.97
CA PHE A 95 17.84 -26.34 -12.54
C PHE A 95 16.34 -26.01 -12.75
N GLY A 96 16.07 -25.21 -13.79
CA GLY A 96 14.82 -25.31 -14.55
C GLY A 96 14.89 -26.43 -15.61
N ASN A 97 13.73 -26.94 -16.05
CA ASN A 97 13.61 -28.19 -16.82
C ASN A 97 14.29 -28.26 -18.20
N GLU A 98 14.79 -27.16 -18.76
CA GLU A 98 15.55 -27.16 -20.02
C GLU A 98 16.91 -27.89 -19.91
N PHE A 99 17.49 -28.00 -18.71
CA PHE A 99 18.84 -28.56 -18.54
C PHE A 99 18.98 -30.01 -19.04
N PHE A 100 17.92 -30.81 -18.92
CA PHE A 100 17.94 -32.22 -19.32
C PHE A 100 17.80 -32.44 -20.84
N ASN A 101 17.31 -31.45 -21.60
CA ASN A 101 17.17 -31.56 -23.06
C ASN A 101 18.47 -31.27 -23.82
N SER A 102 19.50 -30.71 -23.17
CA SER A 102 20.78 -30.38 -23.81
C SER A 102 21.88 -31.44 -23.66
N PHE A 103 21.67 -32.49 -22.86
CA PHE A 103 22.63 -33.59 -22.72
C PHE A 103 22.30 -34.74 -23.69
N GLY A 104 22.89 -34.67 -24.89
CA GLY A 104 22.83 -35.76 -25.87
C GLY A 104 23.66 -36.98 -25.45
N GLY A 105 23.15 -37.78 -24.51
CA GLY A 105 23.79 -39.03 -24.06
C GLY A 105 22.95 -39.84 -23.07
N PHE A 106 22.66 -41.09 -23.42
CA PHE A 106 22.04 -42.12 -22.58
C PHE A 106 20.62 -41.83 -22.02
N GLY A 107 19.62 -42.03 -22.88
CA GLY A 107 18.22 -42.24 -22.46
C GLY A 107 17.39 -42.85 -23.59
N PHE A 108 16.73 -43.99 -23.35
CA PHE A 108 15.74 -44.53 -24.29
C PHE A 108 14.42 -43.77 -24.15
N ALA A 109 14.29 -42.65 -24.86
CA ALA A 109 13.03 -41.93 -24.92
C ALA A 109 11.96 -42.74 -25.68
N PRO A 110 10.73 -42.88 -25.17
CA PRO A 110 9.59 -43.19 -26.04
C PRO A 110 9.47 -42.07 -27.08
N GLY A 111 9.09 -42.42 -28.31
CA GLY A 111 9.31 -41.58 -29.50
C GLY A 111 8.91 -40.12 -29.30
N ALA A 112 9.87 -39.20 -29.47
CA ALA A 112 9.66 -37.76 -29.35
C ALA A 112 8.65 -37.29 -30.41
N GLN A 113 7.39 -37.14 -29.99
CA GLN A 113 6.31 -36.66 -30.84
C GLN A 113 6.56 -35.20 -31.21
N GLU A 114 6.34 -34.84 -32.48
CA GLU A 114 6.52 -33.46 -32.90
C GLU A 114 5.38 -32.57 -32.37
N PRO A 115 5.69 -31.36 -31.88
CA PRO A 115 4.68 -30.43 -31.40
C PRO A 115 3.78 -29.95 -32.54
N TRP A 116 2.50 -29.68 -32.22
CA TRP A 116 1.47 -29.36 -33.21
C TRP A 116 1.86 -28.23 -34.18
N TRP A 117 2.64 -27.23 -33.74
CA TRP A 117 3.07 -26.09 -34.57
C TRP A 117 4.17 -26.42 -35.59
N LYS A 118 4.68 -27.67 -35.63
CA LYS A 118 5.47 -28.20 -36.75
C LYS A 118 4.65 -29.07 -37.71
N GLY A 119 3.42 -29.42 -37.32
CA GLY A 119 2.52 -30.28 -38.07
C GLY A 119 1.93 -29.64 -39.33
N PRO A 120 1.09 -30.39 -40.07
CA PRO A 120 0.42 -29.88 -41.25
C PRO A 120 -0.59 -28.78 -40.91
N ASN A 121 -0.90 -27.95 -41.91
CA ASN A 121 -1.86 -26.84 -41.84
C ASN A 121 -1.51 -25.74 -40.82
N VAL A 122 -0.24 -25.61 -40.44
CA VAL A 122 0.29 -24.50 -39.62
C VAL A 122 0.85 -23.40 -40.53
N CYS A 123 0.31 -22.19 -40.38
CA CYS A 123 0.77 -20.98 -41.02
C CYS A 123 1.82 -20.30 -40.12
N THR A 124 2.85 -19.71 -40.73
CA THR A 124 3.96 -19.05 -40.00
C THR A 124 4.11 -17.61 -40.47
N GLU A 125 3.89 -16.68 -39.56
CA GLU A 125 4.07 -15.24 -39.74
C GLU A 125 5.38 -14.77 -39.09
N LYS A 126 5.96 -13.71 -39.67
CA LYS A 126 7.22 -13.11 -39.23
C LYS A 126 7.10 -11.61 -39.24
N GLU A 127 7.25 -10.99 -38.08
CA GLU A 127 7.28 -9.55 -37.93
C GLU A 127 8.68 -9.11 -37.51
N GLU A 128 9.13 -7.99 -38.08
CA GLU A 128 10.38 -7.33 -37.70
C GLU A 128 10.09 -5.90 -37.27
N SER A 129 10.32 -5.57 -36.00
CA SER A 129 10.24 -4.19 -35.50
C SER A 129 11.63 -3.66 -35.14
N ASN A 130 11.96 -2.48 -35.68
CA ASN A 130 13.17 -1.75 -35.34
C ASN A 130 12.83 -0.75 -34.24
N GLY A 131 13.46 -0.89 -33.06
CA GLY A 131 13.33 0.07 -31.98
C GLY A 131 14.06 1.36 -32.32
N THR A 132 13.33 2.33 -32.86
CA THR A 132 13.80 3.72 -33.01
C THR A 132 13.44 4.47 -31.74
N THR A 133 14.41 5.08 -31.07
CA THR A 133 14.17 5.99 -29.95
C THR A 133 13.56 7.29 -30.48
N THR A 134 12.24 7.44 -30.33
CA THR A 134 11.57 8.74 -30.36
C THR A 134 11.61 9.34 -28.96
N GLU A 135 12.21 10.51 -28.82
CA GLU A 135 12.38 11.21 -27.55
C GLU A 135 11.08 11.93 -27.14
N THR A 136 10.21 11.17 -26.46
CA THR A 136 9.24 11.63 -25.48
C THR A 136 9.23 10.54 -24.39
N ASP A 137 9.60 10.79 -23.14
CA ASP A 137 9.59 12.07 -22.43
C ASP A 137 10.99 12.61 -22.07
N THR A 138 11.08 13.92 -21.87
CA THR A 138 12.24 14.64 -21.31
C THR A 138 11.78 15.57 -20.18
N GLU A 139 12.72 15.90 -19.29
CA GLU A 139 12.58 16.81 -18.14
C GLU A 139 11.76 16.27 -16.95
N ALA A 140 12.19 16.41 -15.70
CA ALA A 140 13.55 16.54 -15.14
C ALA A 140 13.46 16.29 -13.62
N ASP A 141 14.52 15.79 -13.00
CA ASP A 141 15.00 16.43 -11.76
C ASP A 141 16.53 16.35 -11.67
N GLU A 142 17.14 17.42 -11.20
CA GLU A 142 18.60 17.62 -11.19
C GLU A 142 19.13 17.58 -9.74
N THR A 143 19.45 16.39 -9.23
CA THR A 143 20.28 16.30 -8.01
C THR A 143 21.75 16.54 -8.34
N ILE A 144 22.08 17.79 -8.67
CA ILE A 144 23.45 18.31 -8.67
C ILE A 144 23.92 18.36 -7.22
N ASP A 145 24.85 17.48 -6.83
CA ASP A 145 25.54 17.58 -5.54
C ASP A 145 26.89 18.28 -5.72
N THR A 146 26.90 19.61 -5.56
CA THR A 146 28.11 20.43 -5.68
C THR A 146 28.95 20.42 -4.41
N PHE A 147 30.01 19.61 -4.40
CA PHE A 147 31.23 19.92 -3.65
C PHE A 147 32.42 20.09 -4.59
N GLY A 148 32.76 21.35 -4.86
CA GLY A 148 33.87 21.71 -5.75
C GLY A 148 35.21 21.75 -5.02
N GLN A 149 36.23 21.09 -5.57
CA GLN A 149 37.62 21.45 -5.32
C GLN A 149 38.47 21.22 -6.57
N GLU A 150 39.19 22.25 -7.00
CA GLU A 150 40.20 22.12 -8.05
C GLU A 150 41.45 21.40 -7.51
N ARG A 151 41.95 20.41 -8.26
CA ARG A 151 43.36 20.37 -8.73
C ARG A 151 43.66 19.19 -9.65
N ASP A 152 44.13 19.57 -10.84
CA ASP A 152 45.39 19.14 -11.49
C ASP A 152 46.06 17.81 -11.07
N GLY A 153 46.52 17.04 -12.07
CA GLY A 153 47.31 15.82 -11.87
C GLY A 153 46.96 14.67 -12.82
N THR A 154 47.56 14.64 -14.01
CA THR A 154 47.38 13.55 -14.98
C THR A 154 47.86 12.19 -14.46
N SER A 155 47.02 11.14 -14.54
CA SER A 155 47.51 9.77 -14.70
C SER A 155 46.55 8.94 -15.57
N VAL A 156 47.10 8.15 -16.50
CA VAL A 156 46.30 7.35 -17.44
C VAL A 156 46.08 5.96 -16.87
N VAL A 157 44.93 5.76 -16.22
CA VAL A 157 44.42 4.41 -15.94
C VAL A 157 43.65 3.92 -17.17
N ARG A 158 44.11 2.81 -17.76
CA ARG A 158 43.40 2.14 -18.86
C ARG A 158 42.14 1.45 -18.31
N SER A 159 40.97 2.05 -18.51
CA SER A 159 39.71 1.31 -18.47
C SER A 159 39.77 0.13 -19.45
N PRO A 160 39.26 -1.06 -19.10
CA PRO A 160 39.20 -2.18 -20.02
C PRO A 160 38.24 -1.88 -21.19
N LEU A 161 38.45 -2.52 -22.34
CA LEU A 161 37.47 -2.52 -23.42
C LEU A 161 36.24 -3.32 -22.96
N PHE A 162 35.23 -2.62 -22.43
CA PHE A 162 33.87 -3.15 -22.40
C PHE A 162 33.39 -3.23 -23.86
N GLY A 163 33.35 -4.46 -24.37
CA GLY A 163 33.06 -4.72 -25.77
C GLY A 163 31.64 -4.32 -26.17
N GLN A 164 31.40 -4.28 -27.48
CA GLN A 164 30.06 -4.14 -28.05
C GLN A 164 29.21 -5.35 -27.60
N PHE A 165 28.37 -5.17 -26.58
CA PHE A 165 27.52 -6.22 -26.02
C PHE A 165 26.40 -6.60 -26.99
N HIS A 166 26.74 -7.46 -27.94
CA HIS A 166 25.77 -8.11 -28.81
C HIS A 166 25.09 -9.25 -28.05
N PHE A 167 23.87 -9.01 -27.58
CA PHE A 167 23.03 -10.04 -26.97
C PHE A 167 21.78 -10.35 -27.82
N SER A 168 21.29 -11.57 -27.66
CA SER A 168 20.10 -12.09 -28.33
C SER A 168 19.28 -12.89 -27.33
N VAL A 169 18.15 -12.36 -26.88
CA VAL A 169 17.21 -13.06 -26.00
C VAL A 169 16.12 -13.69 -26.86
N ASN A 170 15.91 -14.99 -26.72
CA ASN A 170 14.78 -15.70 -27.31
C ASN A 170 13.80 -16.04 -26.17
N SER A 171 12.50 -15.83 -26.37
CA SER A 171 11.43 -16.36 -25.53
C SER A 171 10.32 -16.92 -26.42
N CYS A 172 9.63 -17.97 -26.00
CA CYS A 172 8.51 -18.55 -26.72
C CYS A 172 7.34 -18.82 -25.76
N ALA A 173 6.13 -18.48 -26.19
CA ALA A 173 4.90 -18.69 -25.45
C ALA A 173 3.90 -19.49 -26.31
N GLU A 174 3.22 -20.44 -25.68
CA GLU A 174 2.16 -21.25 -26.29
C GLU A 174 0.78 -20.78 -25.83
N LYS A 175 -0.12 -20.59 -26.78
CA LYS A 175 -1.57 -20.34 -26.64
C LYS A 175 -2.32 -21.50 -27.32
N PRO A 176 -3.61 -21.74 -27.02
CA PRO A 176 -4.36 -22.90 -27.54
C PRO A 176 -4.30 -23.11 -29.06
N ASN A 177 -4.22 -22.03 -29.85
CA ASN A 177 -4.08 -22.09 -31.32
C ASN A 177 -2.82 -21.38 -31.88
N LYS A 178 -1.90 -20.89 -31.02
CA LYS A 178 -0.72 -20.12 -31.44
C LYS A 178 0.54 -20.48 -30.65
N HIS A 179 1.69 -20.50 -31.31
CA HIS A 179 3.00 -20.63 -30.69
C HIS A 179 3.87 -19.47 -31.18
N VAL A 180 4.09 -18.49 -30.29
CA VAL A 180 4.74 -17.21 -30.60
C VAL A 180 6.15 -17.22 -30.01
N CYS A 181 7.18 -17.05 -30.85
CA CYS A 181 8.56 -16.87 -30.40
C CYS A 181 9.05 -15.45 -30.69
N THR A 182 9.43 -14.72 -29.65
CA THR A 182 10.00 -13.38 -29.74
C THR A 182 11.52 -13.46 -29.55
N LYS A 183 12.28 -12.91 -30.50
CA LYS A 183 13.73 -12.82 -30.47
C LYS A 183 14.16 -11.35 -30.49
N ILE A 184 14.64 -10.87 -29.35
CA ILE A 184 15.16 -9.51 -29.19
C ILE A 184 16.67 -9.54 -29.43
N ILE A 185 17.12 -8.77 -30.42
CA ILE A 185 18.53 -8.68 -30.84
C ILE A 185 19.01 -7.25 -30.57
N ASN A 186 20.05 -7.07 -29.78
CA ASN A 186 20.71 -5.77 -29.61
C ASN A 186 22.05 -5.75 -30.36
N GLN A 187 22.22 -4.81 -31.29
CA GLN A 187 23.48 -4.57 -31.98
C GLN A 187 23.83 -3.08 -31.90
N ASN A 188 24.94 -2.76 -31.23
CA ASN A 188 25.46 -1.39 -31.10
C ASN A 188 24.40 -0.37 -30.62
N GLY A 189 23.61 -0.76 -29.62
CA GLY A 189 22.54 0.06 -29.04
C GLY A 189 21.19 -0.02 -29.77
N LYS A 190 21.16 -0.52 -31.02
CA LYS A 190 19.91 -0.67 -31.77
C LYS A 190 19.25 -2.01 -31.42
N LYS A 191 18.09 -1.93 -30.78
CA LYS A 191 17.20 -3.08 -30.52
C LYS A 191 16.39 -3.40 -31.78
N LYS A 192 16.48 -4.64 -32.27
CA LYS A 192 15.58 -5.21 -33.28
C LYS A 192 14.83 -6.38 -32.67
N THR A 193 13.51 -6.38 -32.74
CA THR A 193 12.67 -7.49 -32.28
C THR A 193 12.14 -8.26 -33.49
N LEU A 194 12.30 -9.58 -33.45
CA LEU A 194 11.81 -10.52 -34.45
C LEU A 194 10.75 -11.41 -33.80
N THR A 195 9.50 -11.29 -34.24
CA THR A 195 8.41 -12.14 -33.74
C THR A 195 8.07 -13.20 -34.77
N LEU A 196 8.08 -14.47 -34.36
CA LEU A 196 7.77 -15.64 -35.18
C LEU A 196 6.50 -16.30 -34.62
N THR A 197 5.36 -15.99 -35.21
CA THR A 197 4.06 -16.56 -34.83
C THR A 197 3.77 -17.78 -35.69
N ARG A 198 3.49 -18.92 -35.06
CA ARG A 198 2.94 -20.11 -35.72
C ARG A 198 1.52 -20.33 -35.26
N GLN A 199 0.57 -20.45 -36.18
CA GLN A 199 -0.84 -20.62 -35.86
C GLN A 199 -1.51 -21.52 -36.90
N CYS A 200 -2.65 -22.14 -36.58
CA CYS A 200 -3.38 -22.89 -37.59
C CYS A 200 -3.80 -21.99 -38.76
N CYS A 201 -3.63 -22.46 -40.00
CA CYS A 201 -4.03 -21.72 -41.19
C CYS A 201 -5.55 -21.51 -41.23
N ARG A 202 -6.03 -20.46 -41.91
CA ARG A 202 -7.47 -20.15 -42.03
C ARG A 202 -8.27 -21.38 -42.49
N GLY A 203 -9.30 -21.73 -41.74
CA GLY A 203 -10.10 -22.95 -41.95
C GLY A 203 -9.54 -24.21 -41.29
N TYR A 204 -8.50 -24.08 -40.48
CA TYR A 204 -7.98 -25.11 -39.60
C TYR A 204 -7.84 -24.57 -38.18
N GLY A 205 -7.87 -25.46 -37.18
CA GLY A 205 -7.75 -25.14 -35.77
C GLY A 205 -7.55 -26.39 -34.92
N ARG A 206 -7.41 -26.20 -33.61
CA ARG A 206 -7.32 -27.29 -32.63
C ARG A 206 -8.55 -27.26 -31.70
N PRO A 207 -9.05 -28.42 -31.23
CA PRO A 207 -10.06 -28.45 -30.17
C PRO A 207 -9.50 -27.80 -28.90
N ARG A 208 -10.38 -27.22 -28.06
CA ARG A 208 -9.96 -26.43 -26.88
C ARG A 208 -9.08 -27.20 -25.88
N ASN A 209 -9.27 -28.52 -25.78
CA ASN A 209 -8.48 -29.43 -24.93
C ASN A 209 -7.54 -30.31 -25.77
N ALA A 210 -6.96 -29.76 -26.85
CA ALA A 210 -6.03 -30.47 -27.71
C ALA A 210 -4.72 -30.83 -26.99
N ASP A 211 -4.32 -32.10 -27.04
CA ASP A 211 -2.98 -32.52 -26.63
C ASP A 211 -1.91 -31.74 -27.42
N PHE A 212 -0.73 -31.56 -26.80
CA PHE A 212 0.44 -30.87 -27.35
C PHE A 212 0.85 -31.30 -28.78
N THR A 213 0.38 -32.47 -29.23
CA THR A 213 0.72 -33.09 -30.50
C THR A 213 -0.49 -33.24 -31.45
N THR A 214 -1.70 -32.86 -31.02
CA THR A 214 -2.89 -32.79 -31.89
C THR A 214 -2.68 -31.70 -32.97
N PRO A 215 -2.66 -32.06 -34.26
CA PRO A 215 -2.39 -31.12 -35.35
C PRO A 215 -3.57 -30.17 -35.61
N CYS A 216 -3.36 -29.19 -36.50
CA CYS A 216 -4.42 -28.31 -36.98
C CYS A 216 -5.39 -29.07 -37.90
N GLU A 217 -6.58 -29.39 -37.41
CA GLU A 217 -7.66 -30.09 -38.12
C GLU A 217 -8.58 -29.10 -38.84
N LYS A 218 -9.28 -29.55 -39.89
CA LYS A 218 -10.13 -28.67 -40.71
C LYS A 218 -11.41 -28.29 -39.94
N ILE A 219 -11.66 -27.00 -39.77
CA ILE A 219 -12.87 -26.47 -39.14
C ILE A 219 -14.03 -26.50 -40.15
N ASP A 220 -15.22 -26.84 -39.67
CA ASP A 220 -16.48 -26.57 -40.37
C ASP A 220 -16.80 -25.06 -40.36
N ILE A 221 -16.42 -24.40 -41.46
CA ILE A 221 -16.78 -23.01 -41.76
C ILE A 221 -18.15 -23.03 -42.43
N LYS A 222 -19.10 -22.29 -41.88
CA LYS A 222 -20.44 -22.07 -42.45
C LYS A 222 -20.59 -20.61 -42.90
N ASP A 223 -21.70 -20.31 -43.58
CA ASP A 223 -22.13 -18.94 -43.83
C ASP A 223 -22.40 -18.19 -42.51
N ILE A 224 -22.64 -16.88 -42.59
CA ILE A 224 -22.84 -16.06 -41.40
C ILE A 224 -24.13 -16.42 -40.64
N GLU A 225 -25.20 -16.83 -41.35
CA GLU A 225 -26.50 -17.12 -40.76
C GLU A 225 -26.51 -18.45 -39.99
N ALA A 226 -25.95 -19.53 -40.56
CA ALA A 226 -25.79 -20.79 -39.83
C ALA A 226 -24.70 -20.70 -38.75
N THR A 227 -23.65 -19.87 -38.93
CA THR A 227 -22.66 -19.62 -37.87
C THR A 227 -23.28 -18.92 -36.67
N ALA A 228 -24.09 -17.87 -36.88
CA ALA A 228 -24.79 -17.19 -35.80
C ALA A 228 -25.85 -18.09 -35.13
N ALA A 229 -26.50 -18.97 -35.90
CA ALA A 229 -27.43 -19.97 -35.36
C ALA A 229 -26.71 -21.02 -34.49
N ASP A 230 -25.55 -21.55 -34.91
CA ASP A 230 -24.71 -22.46 -34.10
C ASP A 230 -24.33 -21.82 -32.74
N MET A 231 -24.11 -20.50 -32.72
CA MET A 231 -23.72 -19.77 -31.50
C MET A 231 -24.92 -19.33 -30.63
N GLY A 232 -26.15 -19.38 -31.14
CA GLY A 232 -27.36 -18.91 -30.43
C GLY A 232 -27.57 -17.39 -30.49
N ALA A 233 -27.21 -16.76 -31.61
CA ALA A 233 -27.33 -15.33 -31.88
C ALA A 233 -28.00 -15.05 -33.25
N LYS A 234 -28.95 -15.92 -33.62
CA LYS A 234 -29.59 -15.95 -34.93
C LYS A 234 -30.44 -14.69 -35.20
N GLN A 235 -31.23 -14.26 -34.23
CA GLN A 235 -32.23 -13.21 -34.37
C GLN A 235 -31.60 -11.86 -34.75
N PHE A 236 -30.40 -11.55 -34.24
CA PHE A 236 -29.72 -10.29 -34.57
C PHE A 236 -29.30 -10.23 -36.04
N ILE A 237 -28.79 -11.34 -36.59
CA ILE A 237 -28.38 -11.44 -37.99
C ILE A 237 -29.59 -11.45 -38.94
N GLU A 238 -30.68 -12.15 -38.58
CA GLU A 238 -31.94 -12.07 -39.34
C GLU A 238 -32.54 -10.65 -39.32
N SER A 239 -32.43 -9.93 -38.21
CA SER A 239 -32.86 -8.53 -38.07
C SER A 239 -31.97 -7.58 -38.89
N ALA A 240 -30.65 -7.73 -38.84
CA ALA A 240 -29.70 -6.97 -39.63
C ALA A 240 -29.87 -7.21 -41.15
N LYS A 241 -30.22 -8.44 -41.55
CA LYS A 241 -30.55 -8.81 -42.93
C LYS A 241 -31.84 -8.14 -43.38
N SER A 242 -32.87 -8.17 -42.54
CA SER A 242 -34.18 -7.56 -42.82
C SER A 242 -34.11 -6.03 -42.91
N ALA A 243 -33.25 -5.38 -42.11
CA ALA A 243 -32.95 -3.95 -42.16
C ALA A 243 -31.91 -3.55 -43.25
N GLY A 244 -31.46 -4.50 -44.08
CA GLY A 244 -30.44 -4.29 -45.12
C GLY A 244 -29.02 -3.98 -44.61
N GLN A 245 -28.81 -3.88 -43.30
CA GLN A 245 -27.53 -3.47 -42.70
C GLN A 245 -26.48 -4.59 -42.67
N LEU A 246 -26.88 -5.87 -42.76
CA LEU A 246 -25.95 -7.01 -42.74
C LEU A 246 -24.84 -6.89 -43.81
N GLY A 247 -25.16 -6.34 -44.99
CA GLY A 247 -24.15 -6.06 -46.03
C GLY A 247 -23.05 -5.11 -45.54
N SER A 248 -23.41 -4.05 -44.80
CA SER A 248 -22.45 -3.09 -44.25
C SER A 248 -21.59 -3.69 -43.14
N MET A 249 -22.18 -4.50 -42.25
CA MET A 249 -21.46 -5.24 -41.21
C MET A 249 -20.40 -6.20 -41.79
N LEU A 250 -20.65 -6.71 -43.00
CA LEU A 250 -19.78 -7.61 -43.75
C LEU A 250 -18.95 -6.86 -44.83
N GLY A 251 -18.67 -5.58 -44.61
CA GLY A 251 -17.75 -4.80 -45.46
C GLY A 251 -18.24 -4.55 -46.89
N ASN A 252 -19.56 -4.62 -47.14
CA ASN A 252 -20.23 -4.41 -48.43
C ASN A 252 -19.64 -5.24 -49.59
N GLY A 253 -19.21 -6.48 -49.33
CA GLY A 253 -18.65 -7.37 -50.35
C GLY A 253 -17.26 -6.97 -50.84
N SER A 254 -16.61 -5.98 -50.22
CA SER A 254 -15.16 -5.84 -50.35
C SER A 254 -14.47 -7.03 -49.66
N ASN A 255 -13.31 -7.47 -50.16
CA ASN A 255 -12.56 -8.61 -49.61
C ASN A 255 -11.82 -8.25 -48.28
N LYS A 256 -12.48 -7.45 -47.44
CA LYS A 256 -12.04 -7.09 -46.09
C LYS A 256 -12.55 -8.16 -45.12
N LYS A 257 -11.69 -8.53 -44.17
CA LYS A 257 -12.08 -9.38 -43.04
C LYS A 257 -12.83 -8.54 -42.02
N MET A 258 -13.94 -9.05 -41.47
CA MET A 258 -14.73 -8.40 -40.44
C MET A 258 -14.81 -9.28 -39.18
N THR A 259 -14.99 -8.65 -38.02
CA THR A 259 -15.29 -9.29 -36.75
C THR A 259 -16.62 -8.76 -36.24
N LEU A 260 -17.56 -9.64 -35.95
CA LEU A 260 -18.86 -9.30 -35.41
C LEU A 260 -18.95 -9.70 -33.94
N PHE A 261 -19.29 -8.73 -33.09
CA PHE A 261 -19.75 -8.98 -31.73
C PHE A 261 -21.27 -9.00 -31.80
N VAL A 262 -21.94 -10.11 -31.47
CA VAL A 262 -23.36 -10.32 -31.78
C VAL A 262 -24.12 -10.65 -30.48
N PRO A 263 -25.18 -9.92 -30.10
CA PRO A 263 -25.97 -10.28 -28.92
C PRO A 263 -26.63 -11.65 -29.12
N ASN A 264 -26.60 -12.48 -28.07
CA ASN A 264 -27.31 -13.75 -28.08
C ASN A 264 -28.84 -13.55 -28.17
N ASP A 265 -29.54 -14.61 -28.55
CA ASP A 265 -30.98 -14.56 -28.87
C ASP A 265 -31.87 -14.17 -27.67
N ALA A 266 -31.39 -14.35 -26.43
CA ALA A 266 -32.08 -13.90 -25.23
C ALA A 266 -31.88 -12.39 -25.03
N ALA A 267 -30.63 -11.91 -25.03
CA ALA A 267 -30.28 -10.51 -24.86
C ALA A 267 -30.89 -9.61 -25.95
N PHE A 268 -30.95 -10.08 -27.20
CA PHE A 268 -31.58 -9.34 -28.28
C PHE A 268 -33.12 -9.38 -28.22
N ALA A 269 -33.74 -10.44 -27.69
CA ALA A 269 -35.18 -10.45 -27.43
C ALA A 269 -35.56 -9.47 -26.31
N GLU A 270 -34.80 -9.42 -25.22
CA GLU A 270 -35.00 -8.46 -24.12
C GLU A 270 -34.82 -7.02 -24.61
N TYR A 271 -33.73 -6.73 -25.31
CA TYR A 271 -33.48 -5.42 -25.92
C TYR A 271 -34.67 -4.96 -26.77
N ARG A 272 -35.20 -5.84 -27.64
CA ARG A 272 -36.38 -5.51 -28.47
C ARG A 272 -37.63 -5.27 -27.63
N ALA A 273 -37.87 -6.04 -26.57
CA ALA A 273 -39.02 -5.87 -25.70
C ALA A 273 -39.01 -4.53 -24.94
N GLN A 274 -37.83 -4.06 -24.51
CA GLN A 274 -37.65 -2.74 -23.87
C GLN A 274 -38.00 -1.60 -24.86
N HIS A 275 -37.34 -1.57 -26.03
CA HIS A 275 -37.45 -0.43 -26.95
C HIS A 275 -38.76 -0.43 -27.78
N GLN A 276 -39.48 -1.57 -27.83
CA GLN A 276 -40.85 -1.62 -28.38
C GLN A 276 -41.86 -0.78 -27.58
N GLN A 277 -41.59 -0.48 -26.31
CA GLN A 277 -42.44 0.40 -25.50
C GLN A 277 -42.15 1.90 -25.76
N GLU A 278 -40.94 2.22 -26.22
CA GLU A 278 -40.50 3.59 -26.54
C GLU A 278 -40.94 4.06 -27.93
N ASN A 279 -41.08 3.13 -28.90
CA ASN A 279 -41.47 3.37 -30.29
C ASN A 279 -42.92 3.88 -30.51
N ASN A 280 -43.55 4.45 -29.49
CA ASN A 280 -44.85 5.13 -29.59
C ASN A 280 -44.69 6.65 -29.85
N VAL A 281 -43.45 7.13 -30.09
CA VAL A 281 -43.12 8.56 -30.29
C VAL A 281 -42.09 8.78 -31.42
N GLU A 282 -42.55 9.38 -32.52
CA GLU A 282 -41.79 10.00 -33.63
C GLU A 282 -40.76 9.13 -34.40
N ASP A 283 -41.26 8.47 -35.47
CA ASP A 283 -40.55 7.60 -36.42
C ASP A 283 -39.49 8.30 -37.32
N ALA A 284 -38.45 8.87 -36.71
CA ALA A 284 -37.25 9.31 -37.42
C ALA A 284 -35.96 9.03 -36.62
N LYS A 285 -35.95 9.38 -35.33
CA LYS A 285 -34.81 9.13 -34.44
C LYS A 285 -34.60 7.64 -34.16
N ALA A 286 -35.68 6.84 -34.20
CA ALA A 286 -35.63 5.40 -33.98
C ALA A 286 -34.87 4.65 -35.09
N GLU A 287 -35.03 5.05 -36.36
CA GLU A 287 -34.39 4.36 -37.50
C GLU A 287 -32.88 4.66 -37.59
N GLU A 288 -32.47 5.90 -37.29
CA GLU A 288 -31.06 6.26 -37.13
C GLU A 288 -30.41 5.49 -35.95
N SER A 289 -31.15 5.34 -34.84
CA SER A 289 -30.71 4.57 -33.66
C SER A 289 -30.50 3.08 -33.98
N GLN A 290 -31.43 2.44 -34.70
CA GLN A 290 -31.29 1.02 -35.09
C GLN A 290 -30.11 0.81 -36.04
N ASN A 291 -29.92 1.69 -37.04
CA ASN A 291 -28.78 1.59 -37.96
C ASN A 291 -27.43 1.80 -37.26
N ALA A 292 -27.37 2.63 -36.23
CA ALA A 292 -26.18 2.78 -35.39
C ALA A 292 -25.83 1.48 -34.64
N ILE A 293 -26.83 0.76 -34.13
CA ILE A 293 -26.62 -0.49 -33.38
C ILE A 293 -25.93 -1.55 -34.26
N TYR A 294 -26.42 -1.82 -35.47
CA TYR A 294 -25.78 -2.84 -36.33
C TYR A 294 -24.32 -2.52 -36.66
N LYS A 295 -23.98 -1.24 -36.86
CA LYS A 295 -22.60 -0.79 -37.12
C LYS A 295 -21.70 -0.81 -35.88
N MET A 296 -22.25 -0.53 -34.70
CA MET A 296 -21.55 -0.66 -33.41
C MET A 296 -21.11 -2.12 -33.14
N HIS A 297 -21.84 -3.09 -33.67
CA HIS A 297 -21.57 -4.53 -33.51
C HIS A 297 -20.61 -5.11 -34.57
N ALA A 298 -20.07 -4.28 -35.47
CA ALA A 298 -19.13 -4.68 -36.52
C ALA A 298 -17.79 -3.95 -36.42
N VAL A 299 -16.68 -4.70 -36.49
CA VAL A 299 -15.30 -4.21 -36.39
C VAL A 299 -14.49 -4.68 -37.61
N LEU A 300 -13.65 -3.81 -38.16
CA LEU A 300 -12.75 -4.15 -39.26
C LEU A 300 -11.56 -4.99 -38.78
N GLY A 301 -11.32 -6.15 -39.41
CA GLY A 301 -10.26 -7.09 -39.07
C GLY A 301 -10.78 -8.49 -38.70
N GLU A 302 -9.87 -9.43 -38.47
CA GLU A 302 -10.17 -10.78 -37.93
C GLU A 302 -9.53 -10.85 -36.53
N ILE A 303 -10.26 -10.38 -35.52
CA ILE A 303 -9.73 -10.03 -34.19
C ILE A 303 -9.98 -11.19 -33.22
N GLN A 304 -8.99 -12.05 -33.02
CA GLN A 304 -9.07 -13.14 -32.05
C GLN A 304 -8.79 -12.64 -30.63
N LEU A 305 -9.65 -12.98 -29.67
CA LEU A 305 -9.60 -12.38 -28.32
C LEU A 305 -8.31 -12.68 -27.55
N ASP A 306 -7.72 -13.87 -27.76
CA ASP A 306 -6.43 -14.27 -27.19
C ASP A 306 -5.27 -13.32 -27.53
N ASP A 307 -5.37 -12.51 -28.60
CA ASP A 307 -4.36 -11.52 -29.03
C ASP A 307 -4.75 -10.06 -28.69
N VAL A 308 -5.92 -9.84 -28.10
CA VAL A 308 -6.38 -8.50 -27.73
C VAL A 308 -5.83 -8.15 -26.33
N PRO A 309 -4.99 -7.10 -26.18
CA PRO A 309 -4.55 -6.67 -24.86
C PRO A 309 -5.73 -6.08 -24.06
N ASN A 310 -5.66 -6.10 -22.73
CA ASN A 310 -6.66 -5.45 -21.88
C ASN A 310 -6.73 -3.93 -22.19
N GLU A 311 -7.88 -3.30 -21.93
CA GLU A 311 -8.21 -1.91 -22.31
C GLU A 311 -8.20 -1.60 -23.82
N LYS A 312 -8.03 -2.60 -24.72
CA LYS A 312 -7.91 -2.33 -26.15
C LYS A 312 -9.20 -1.74 -26.72
N LEU A 313 -9.09 -0.53 -27.24
CA LEU A 313 -10.11 0.07 -28.09
C LEU A 313 -10.04 -0.50 -29.52
N LEU A 314 -11.12 -1.12 -29.98
CA LEU A 314 -11.37 -1.56 -31.35
C LEU A 314 -12.29 -0.56 -32.05
N GLN A 315 -11.95 -0.14 -33.27
CA GLN A 315 -12.76 0.80 -34.04
C GLN A 315 -13.92 0.06 -34.74
N THR A 316 -15.15 0.55 -34.55
CA THR A 316 -16.35 -0.02 -35.19
C THR A 316 -16.61 0.62 -36.56
N GLU A 317 -17.49 0.00 -37.36
CA GLU A 317 -18.04 0.58 -38.61
C GLU A 317 -18.99 1.78 -38.35
N LEU A 318 -19.28 2.10 -37.08
CA LEU A 318 -19.91 3.36 -36.68
C LEU A 318 -18.81 4.40 -36.39
N PRO A 319 -18.76 5.54 -37.12
CA PRO A 319 -17.75 6.57 -36.89
C PRO A 319 -17.69 7.03 -35.43
N ASP A 320 -16.48 7.34 -34.98
CA ASP A 320 -16.13 7.81 -33.63
C ASP A 320 -16.51 6.86 -32.47
N GLN A 321 -17.08 5.69 -32.75
CA GLN A 321 -17.51 4.70 -31.78
C GLN A 321 -16.58 3.49 -31.73
N LYS A 322 -16.23 3.09 -30.51
CA LYS A 322 -15.21 2.06 -30.22
C LYS A 322 -15.75 1.05 -29.21
N ILE A 323 -15.32 -0.21 -29.37
CA ILE A 323 -15.50 -1.25 -28.36
C ILE A 323 -14.21 -1.32 -27.55
N ARG A 324 -14.30 -1.08 -26.24
CA ARG A 324 -13.25 -1.41 -25.27
C ARG A 324 -13.35 -2.89 -24.94
N ILE A 325 -12.27 -3.64 -25.19
CA ILE A 325 -12.15 -5.04 -24.79
C ILE A 325 -11.40 -5.11 -23.46
N ASN A 326 -12.00 -5.80 -22.50
CA ASN A 326 -11.38 -6.12 -21.21
C ASN A 326 -11.21 -7.62 -21.04
N SER A 327 -10.13 -8.03 -20.39
CA SER A 327 -9.83 -9.44 -20.09
C SER A 327 -9.45 -9.63 -18.63
N TYR A 328 -10.12 -10.58 -17.97
CA TYR A 328 -9.97 -10.85 -16.54
C TYR A 328 -9.60 -12.31 -16.32
N GLN A 329 -8.51 -12.57 -15.58
CA GLN A 329 -8.03 -13.92 -15.32
C GLN A 329 -9.03 -14.73 -14.48
N LEU A 330 -9.21 -16.00 -14.85
CA LEU A 330 -9.97 -16.97 -14.06
C LEU A 330 -9.05 -17.90 -13.28
N PRO A 331 -9.33 -18.16 -11.98
CA PRO A 331 -8.76 -19.30 -11.28
C PRO A 331 -9.05 -20.61 -12.04
N PRO A 332 -8.06 -21.48 -12.31
CA PRO A 332 -8.26 -22.73 -13.06
C PRO A 332 -9.25 -23.73 -12.42
N VAL A 333 -9.66 -23.48 -11.19
CA VAL A 333 -10.68 -24.25 -10.46
C VAL A 333 -12.11 -23.92 -10.95
N LEU A 334 -12.32 -22.74 -11.57
CA LEU A 334 -13.63 -22.23 -11.98
C LEU A 334 -13.95 -22.45 -13.47
N GLY A 335 -13.01 -22.95 -14.28
CA GLY A 335 -13.25 -23.21 -15.70
C GLY A 335 -12.00 -23.64 -16.47
N LEU A 336 -12.21 -24.12 -17.70
CA LEU A 336 -11.15 -24.46 -18.65
C LEU A 336 -10.64 -23.23 -19.43
N GLU A 337 -11.40 -22.14 -19.45
CA GLU A 337 -10.98 -20.87 -20.06
C GLU A 337 -10.18 -20.06 -19.02
N PRO A 338 -8.93 -19.63 -19.33
CA PRO A 338 -8.10 -18.89 -18.37
C PRO A 338 -8.48 -17.41 -18.24
N TYR A 339 -9.37 -16.89 -19.09
CA TYR A 339 -9.84 -15.51 -19.09
C TYR A 339 -11.36 -15.44 -19.30
N ARG A 340 -12.00 -14.41 -18.72
CA ARG A 340 -13.28 -13.87 -19.21
C ARG A 340 -13.02 -12.61 -20.00
N TYR A 341 -13.75 -12.45 -21.10
CA TYR A 341 -13.70 -11.25 -21.94
C TYR A 341 -14.99 -10.43 -21.80
N GLY A 342 -14.86 -9.11 -21.85
CA GLY A 342 -15.97 -8.16 -21.92
C GLY A 342 -15.78 -7.16 -23.06
N ALA A 343 -16.87 -6.75 -23.69
CA ALA A 343 -16.93 -5.72 -24.73
C ALA A 343 -17.80 -4.56 -24.22
N ASN A 344 -17.22 -3.41 -23.90
CA ASN A 344 -17.88 -2.31 -23.16
C ASN A 344 -18.65 -2.86 -21.92
N CYS A 345 -17.93 -3.60 -21.08
CA CYS A 345 -18.45 -4.39 -19.94
C CYS A 345 -19.56 -5.42 -20.21
N VAL A 346 -20.06 -5.57 -21.43
CA VAL A 346 -20.95 -6.69 -21.79
C VAL A 346 -20.13 -7.99 -21.88
N PRO A 347 -20.44 -9.05 -21.11
CA PRO A 347 -19.73 -10.33 -21.18
C PRO A 347 -19.77 -10.96 -22.58
N ILE A 348 -18.64 -11.51 -23.01
CA ILE A 348 -18.54 -12.34 -24.21
C ILE A 348 -18.69 -13.81 -23.78
N GLU A 349 -19.73 -14.48 -24.27
CA GLU A 349 -20.14 -15.83 -23.87
C GLU A 349 -19.45 -16.93 -24.70
N LYS A 350 -19.25 -16.67 -26.00
CA LYS A 350 -18.61 -17.59 -26.96
C LYS A 350 -17.80 -16.75 -27.93
N HIS A 351 -16.61 -17.21 -28.31
CA HIS A 351 -15.66 -16.40 -29.08
C HIS A 351 -14.92 -17.20 -30.16
N ASP A 352 -14.18 -16.49 -31.02
CA ASP A 352 -13.32 -16.98 -32.09
C ASP A 352 -13.93 -17.97 -33.10
N LYS A 353 -15.25 -17.97 -33.29
CA LYS A 353 -15.92 -18.84 -34.29
C LYS A 353 -15.84 -18.20 -35.69
N LEU A 354 -15.12 -18.85 -36.59
CA LEU A 354 -14.95 -18.42 -37.98
C LEU A 354 -16.16 -18.80 -38.85
N SER A 355 -16.70 -17.82 -39.58
CA SER A 355 -17.61 -18.02 -40.73
C SER A 355 -16.89 -17.73 -42.06
N GLU A 356 -17.55 -17.94 -43.19
CA GLU A 356 -16.99 -17.63 -44.52
C GLU A 356 -16.55 -16.16 -44.64
N GLN A 357 -17.31 -15.23 -44.04
CA GLN A 357 -17.21 -13.78 -44.25
C GLN A 357 -16.64 -13.01 -43.06
N ALA A 358 -16.86 -13.50 -41.82
CA ALA A 358 -16.45 -12.82 -40.59
C ALA A 358 -16.04 -13.78 -39.47
N LEU A 359 -15.26 -13.27 -38.51
CA LEU A 359 -15.10 -13.89 -37.19
C LEU A 359 -16.27 -13.47 -36.29
N VAL A 360 -16.80 -14.37 -35.48
CA VAL A 360 -17.99 -14.11 -34.65
C VAL A 360 -17.70 -14.35 -33.17
N HIS A 361 -18.17 -13.42 -32.35
CA HIS A 361 -18.22 -13.49 -30.90
C HIS A 361 -19.66 -13.23 -30.44
N THR A 362 -20.18 -13.94 -29.44
CA THR A 362 -21.52 -13.67 -28.89
C THR A 362 -21.48 -12.99 -27.54
N LEU A 363 -22.34 -11.99 -27.37
CA LEU A 363 -22.48 -11.16 -26.18
C LEU A 363 -23.73 -11.53 -25.39
N THR A 364 -23.69 -11.38 -24.07
CA THR A 364 -24.89 -11.50 -23.20
C THR A 364 -25.69 -10.19 -23.10
N GLY A 365 -25.51 -9.26 -24.05
CA GLY A 365 -26.10 -7.91 -24.04
C GLY A 365 -25.90 -7.21 -25.38
N VAL A 366 -26.65 -6.13 -25.61
CA VAL A 366 -26.58 -5.32 -26.85
C VAL A 366 -25.70 -4.09 -26.62
N LEU A 367 -24.65 -3.91 -27.43
CA LEU A 367 -23.78 -2.74 -27.39
C LEU A 367 -24.56 -1.48 -27.83
N LYS A 368 -24.60 -0.48 -26.95
CA LYS A 368 -25.21 0.83 -27.24
C LYS A 368 -24.10 1.86 -27.55
N PRO A 369 -24.30 2.78 -28.52
CA PRO A 369 -23.32 3.85 -28.78
C PRO A 369 -23.11 4.75 -27.55
N LEU A 370 -21.85 4.96 -27.16
CA LEU A 370 -21.45 5.74 -25.99
C LEU A 370 -21.31 7.21 -26.38
N ARG A 371 -22.09 8.09 -25.74
CA ARG A 371 -22.21 9.52 -26.12
C ARG A 371 -21.87 10.51 -24.98
N LYS A 372 -21.50 10.00 -23.80
CA LYS A 372 -21.37 10.78 -22.55
C LYS A 372 -20.15 10.28 -21.78
N THR A 373 -19.44 11.18 -21.10
CA THR A 373 -18.40 10.78 -20.13
C THR A 373 -19.05 10.20 -18.88
N VAL A 374 -18.24 9.57 -18.02
CA VAL A 374 -18.65 9.16 -16.67
C VAL A 374 -19.17 10.37 -15.87
N MET A 375 -18.53 11.55 -15.98
CA MET A 375 -18.98 12.76 -15.29
C MET A 375 -20.36 13.24 -15.78
N ASP A 376 -20.64 13.15 -17.09
CA ASP A 376 -21.92 13.60 -17.64
C ASP A 376 -23.09 12.70 -17.22
N ILE A 377 -22.84 11.40 -17.04
CA ILE A 377 -23.82 10.46 -16.48
C ILE A 377 -24.14 10.82 -15.02
N ILE A 378 -23.13 11.20 -14.23
CA ILE A 378 -23.32 11.70 -12.85
C ILE A 378 -24.07 13.03 -12.83
N ARG A 379 -23.87 13.90 -13.84
CA ARG A 379 -24.56 15.19 -13.95
C ARG A 379 -26.07 15.04 -14.11
N GLU A 380 -26.51 14.06 -14.90
CA GLU A 380 -27.91 13.82 -15.24
C GLU A 380 -28.68 13.00 -14.20
N ARG A 381 -28.00 12.13 -13.44
CA ARG A 381 -28.66 11.28 -12.42
C ARG A 381 -29.09 12.07 -11.19
N ALA A 382 -30.40 12.03 -10.91
CA ALA A 382 -31.01 12.77 -9.80
C ALA A 382 -30.65 12.20 -8.42
N ASP A 383 -30.26 10.92 -8.35
CA ASP A 383 -29.87 10.20 -7.14
C ASP A 383 -28.38 10.36 -6.76
N MET A 384 -27.66 11.24 -7.47
CA MET A 384 -26.21 11.50 -7.32
C MET A 384 -25.90 12.99 -7.11
N SER A 385 -26.90 13.78 -6.70
CA SER A 385 -26.80 15.25 -6.65
C SER A 385 -25.76 15.75 -5.65
N ILE A 386 -25.55 14.99 -4.56
CA ILE A 386 -24.51 15.24 -3.57
C ILE A 386 -23.15 14.88 -4.17
N MET A 387 -22.99 13.68 -4.74
CA MET A 387 -21.72 13.25 -5.34
C MET A 387 -21.21 14.25 -6.39
N ARG A 388 -22.08 14.68 -7.32
CA ARG A 388 -21.78 15.72 -8.30
C ARG A 388 -21.20 16.98 -7.65
N THR A 389 -21.82 17.44 -6.57
CA THR A 389 -21.40 18.63 -5.81
C THR A 389 -20.01 18.43 -5.16
N VAL A 390 -19.69 17.24 -4.64
CA VAL A 390 -18.37 16.95 -4.06
C VAL A 390 -17.28 16.88 -5.16
N LEU A 391 -17.56 16.21 -6.28
CA LEU A 391 -16.64 16.08 -7.42
C LEU A 391 -16.27 17.44 -8.02
N GLU A 392 -17.25 18.32 -8.19
CA GLU A 392 -17.05 19.66 -8.77
C GLU A 392 -16.32 20.59 -7.78
N LYS A 393 -16.63 20.55 -6.47
CA LYS A 393 -15.92 21.36 -5.46
C LYS A 393 -14.47 20.92 -5.20
N THR A 394 -14.18 19.62 -5.28
CA THR A 394 -12.82 19.09 -5.10
C THR A 394 -11.97 19.17 -6.37
N ASN A 395 -12.52 19.66 -7.48
CA ASN A 395 -11.89 19.69 -8.81
C ASN A 395 -11.44 18.29 -9.33
N ILE A 396 -12.03 17.22 -8.79
CA ILE A 396 -11.77 15.83 -9.21
C ILE A 396 -12.59 15.47 -10.46
N SER A 397 -13.65 16.23 -10.78
CA SER A 397 -14.43 16.06 -12.02
C SER A 397 -13.57 16.02 -13.29
N ALA A 398 -12.45 16.77 -13.33
CA ALA A 398 -11.53 16.77 -14.47
C ALA A 398 -10.91 15.39 -14.78
N LEU A 399 -10.74 14.51 -13.77
CA LEU A 399 -10.30 13.13 -13.98
C LEU A 399 -11.40 12.26 -14.61
N LEU A 400 -12.66 12.59 -14.37
CA LEU A 400 -13.85 11.89 -14.89
C LEU A 400 -14.32 12.44 -16.25
N GLU A 401 -13.68 13.50 -16.75
CA GLU A 401 -13.92 14.12 -18.06
C GLU A 401 -12.82 13.80 -19.08
N GLY A 402 -11.61 13.45 -18.63
CA GLY A 402 -10.47 13.12 -19.50
C GLY A 402 -10.57 11.75 -20.18
N ASP A 403 -9.75 11.52 -21.22
CA ASP A 403 -9.75 10.30 -22.05
C ASP A 403 -9.18 9.03 -21.37
N LYS A 404 -8.59 9.15 -20.18
CA LYS A 404 -8.01 7.99 -19.47
C LYS A 404 -9.10 7.04 -18.98
N PRO A 405 -8.87 5.71 -19.02
CA PRO A 405 -9.78 4.74 -18.42
C PRO A 405 -9.93 5.03 -16.93
N VAL A 406 -11.17 5.03 -16.43
CA VAL A 406 -11.49 5.21 -15.02
C VAL A 406 -12.68 4.34 -14.65
N THR A 407 -12.69 3.83 -13.42
CA THR A 407 -13.90 3.30 -12.79
C THR A 407 -14.23 4.12 -11.57
N ILE A 408 -15.49 4.49 -11.40
CA ILE A 408 -15.98 5.15 -10.19
C ILE A 408 -17.11 4.36 -9.54
N PHE A 409 -17.01 4.18 -8.23
CA PHE A 409 -18.08 3.68 -7.37
C PHE A 409 -18.84 4.89 -6.82
N VAL A 410 -20.06 5.14 -7.28
CA VAL A 410 -20.84 6.34 -6.92
C VAL A 410 -21.85 6.02 -5.81
N PRO A 411 -21.59 6.43 -4.55
CA PRO A 411 -22.60 6.49 -3.51
C PRO A 411 -23.80 7.34 -3.94
N THR A 412 -24.99 6.76 -3.81
CA THR A 412 -26.27 7.48 -3.93
C THR A 412 -26.40 8.57 -2.86
N ASP A 413 -27.28 9.54 -3.07
CA ASP A 413 -27.54 10.60 -2.09
C ASP A 413 -28.00 10.04 -0.72
N ALA A 414 -28.73 8.91 -0.72
CA ALA A 414 -29.10 8.17 0.49
C ALA A 414 -27.89 7.54 1.22
N ALA A 415 -26.80 7.25 0.52
CA ALA A 415 -25.55 6.79 1.13
C ALA A 415 -24.83 7.91 1.90
N PHE A 416 -24.91 9.16 1.43
CA PHE A 416 -24.37 10.32 2.16
C PHE A 416 -25.14 10.60 3.45
N ASP A 417 -26.45 10.31 3.50
CA ASP A 417 -27.26 10.52 4.70
C ASP A 417 -27.07 9.45 5.77
N LYS A 418 -26.29 8.39 5.50
CA LYS A 418 -25.74 7.46 6.51
C LYS A 418 -24.54 8.05 7.28
N LEU A 419 -23.94 9.15 6.82
CA LEU A 419 -22.77 9.76 7.46
C LEU A 419 -23.13 10.69 8.61
N GLU A 420 -22.17 10.86 9.53
CA GLU A 420 -22.26 11.84 10.60
C GLU A 420 -22.45 13.28 10.07
N PRO A 421 -23.21 14.14 10.78
CA PRO A 421 -23.53 15.49 10.28
C PRO A 421 -22.33 16.37 9.97
N HIS A 422 -21.21 16.21 10.68
CA HIS A 422 -19.98 16.97 10.46
C HIS A 422 -19.24 16.51 9.19
N LEU A 423 -18.86 15.23 9.11
CA LEU A 423 -18.21 14.65 7.92
C LEU A 423 -19.05 14.88 6.64
N ARG A 424 -20.38 14.71 6.73
CA ARG A 424 -21.32 15.00 5.63
C ARG A 424 -21.30 16.47 5.19
N ARG A 425 -21.02 17.41 6.11
CA ARG A 425 -20.87 18.85 5.81
C ARG A 425 -19.53 19.13 5.13
N ALA A 426 -18.41 18.68 5.70
CA ALA A 426 -17.06 18.86 5.15
C ALA A 426 -16.97 18.29 3.71
N LEU A 427 -17.50 17.09 3.48
CA LEU A 427 -17.64 16.50 2.15
C LEU A 427 -18.43 17.39 1.19
N LYS A 428 -19.64 17.84 1.59
CA LYS A 428 -20.49 18.74 0.76
C LYS A 428 -19.85 20.12 0.52
N GLU A 429 -18.80 20.47 1.25
CA GLU A 429 -18.01 21.69 1.07
C GLU A 429 -16.72 21.47 0.26
N GLY A 430 -16.34 20.22 -0.02
CA GLY A 430 -15.07 19.87 -0.67
C GLY A 430 -13.84 20.06 0.24
N ARG A 431 -14.08 20.22 1.54
CA ARG A 431 -13.08 20.46 2.60
C ARG A 431 -12.54 19.14 3.18
N GLY A 432 -11.49 19.25 4.00
CA GLY A 432 -10.78 18.13 4.62
C GLY A 432 -10.56 16.96 3.67
N CYS A 433 -11.05 15.78 4.08
CA CYS A 433 -10.66 14.52 3.46
C CYS A 433 -11.43 14.18 2.18
N ALA A 434 -12.25 15.10 1.66
CA ALA A 434 -13.09 14.89 0.47
C ALA A 434 -12.29 14.40 -0.76
N SER A 435 -11.09 14.92 -0.97
CA SER A 435 -10.21 14.48 -2.07
C SER A 435 -9.81 13.01 -1.93
N ASN A 436 -9.40 12.57 -0.73
CA ASN A 436 -8.96 11.20 -0.50
C ASN A 436 -10.13 10.21 -0.40
N ILE A 437 -11.27 10.62 0.18
CA ILE A 437 -12.51 9.84 0.16
C ILE A 437 -12.94 9.60 -1.30
N LEU A 438 -12.90 10.60 -2.18
CA LEU A 438 -13.20 10.40 -3.60
C LEU A 438 -12.19 9.48 -4.31
N LYS A 439 -10.89 9.59 -4.02
CA LYS A 439 -9.87 8.66 -4.56
C LYS A 439 -10.10 7.21 -4.13
N ASN A 440 -10.61 6.97 -2.92
CA ASN A 440 -11.02 5.63 -2.47
C ASN A 440 -12.19 5.04 -3.29
N HIS A 441 -12.98 5.89 -3.95
CA HIS A 441 -14.08 5.48 -4.82
C HIS A 441 -13.67 5.31 -6.29
N MET A 442 -12.38 5.40 -6.63
CA MET A 442 -11.90 5.40 -8.01
C MET A 442 -10.79 4.39 -8.27
N LEU A 443 -10.80 3.80 -9.47
CA LEU A 443 -9.74 2.97 -10.06
C LEU A 443 -9.26 3.63 -11.36
N ASP A 444 -7.98 3.50 -11.70
CA ASP A 444 -7.35 4.00 -12.94
C ASP A 444 -7.46 3.04 -14.15
N LEU A 445 -8.46 2.16 -14.13
CA LEU A 445 -8.72 1.12 -15.13
C LEU A 445 -10.22 0.90 -15.34
N THR A 446 -10.61 0.16 -16.38
CA THR A 446 -12.00 -0.21 -16.65
C THR A 446 -12.33 -1.53 -15.94
N PHE A 447 -13.02 -1.46 -14.80
CA PHE A 447 -13.44 -2.62 -14.02
C PHE A 447 -14.92 -2.91 -14.26
N CYS A 448 -15.21 -4.09 -14.80
CA CYS A 448 -16.57 -4.56 -15.05
C CYS A 448 -17.02 -5.60 -14.00
N SER A 449 -18.33 -5.71 -13.74
CA SER A 449 -18.90 -6.67 -12.76
C SER A 449 -18.55 -8.14 -13.06
N LEU A 450 -18.25 -8.45 -14.33
CA LEU A 450 -17.84 -9.77 -14.80
C LEU A 450 -16.43 -10.19 -14.33
N ALA A 451 -15.63 -9.25 -13.81
CA ALA A 451 -14.35 -9.51 -13.14
C ALA A 451 -14.53 -10.08 -11.72
N THR A 452 -15.69 -9.86 -11.09
CA THR A 452 -16.03 -10.46 -9.79
C THR A 452 -16.77 -11.77 -10.05
N VAL A 453 -16.19 -12.91 -9.66
CA VAL A 453 -16.73 -14.24 -9.93
C VAL A 453 -17.18 -14.92 -8.63
N PRO A 454 -18.35 -15.58 -8.56
CA PRO A 454 -18.76 -16.31 -7.37
C PRO A 454 -17.71 -17.35 -6.94
N GLY A 455 -17.40 -17.40 -5.65
CA GLY A 455 -16.36 -18.29 -5.10
C GLY A 455 -14.91 -17.80 -5.26
N ALA A 456 -14.66 -16.76 -6.06
CA ALA A 456 -13.37 -16.07 -6.11
C ALA A 456 -13.35 -14.86 -5.15
N LYS A 457 -12.14 -14.41 -4.81
CA LYS A 457 -11.87 -13.08 -4.25
C LYS A 457 -11.27 -12.25 -5.38
N THR A 458 -11.87 -11.11 -5.70
CA THR A 458 -11.33 -10.17 -6.68
C THR A 458 -10.81 -8.96 -5.93
N THR A 459 -9.57 -8.55 -6.18
CA THR A 459 -8.96 -7.38 -5.54
C THR A 459 -8.64 -6.36 -6.63
N ALA A 460 -9.05 -5.10 -6.42
CA ALA A 460 -8.63 -3.95 -7.21
C ALA A 460 -7.90 -2.95 -6.30
N TYR A 461 -7.18 -1.98 -6.86
CA TYR A 461 -6.48 -0.95 -6.09
C TYR A 461 -7.06 0.44 -6.40
N ASN A 462 -7.34 1.21 -5.35
CA ASN A 462 -7.91 2.56 -5.49
C ASN A 462 -6.84 3.61 -5.86
N LEU A 463 -7.25 4.86 -6.14
CA LEU A 463 -6.31 5.98 -6.40
C LEU A 463 -5.49 6.45 -5.16
N LEU A 464 -5.54 5.71 -4.05
CA LEU A 464 -4.64 5.85 -2.89
C LEU A 464 -3.62 4.70 -2.80
N GLY A 465 -3.72 3.67 -3.67
CA GLY A 465 -2.91 2.45 -3.62
C GLY A 465 -3.42 1.38 -2.65
N GLU A 466 -4.62 1.54 -2.11
CA GLU A 466 -5.20 0.63 -1.11
C GLU A 466 -6.10 -0.43 -1.78
N PRO A 467 -6.14 -1.68 -1.27
CA PRO A 467 -6.92 -2.75 -1.86
C PRO A 467 -8.43 -2.62 -1.56
N LEU A 468 -9.23 -2.64 -2.61
CA LEU A 468 -10.68 -2.88 -2.56
C LEU A 468 -10.95 -4.36 -2.85
N LEU A 469 -11.52 -5.07 -1.88
CA LEU A 469 -11.94 -6.47 -2.02
C LEU A 469 -13.38 -6.51 -2.54
N LEU A 470 -13.59 -7.13 -3.71
CA LEU A 470 -14.91 -7.34 -4.32
C LEU A 470 -15.32 -8.82 -4.24
N ASN A 471 -16.55 -9.06 -3.78
CA ASN A 471 -17.10 -10.40 -3.61
C ASN A 471 -18.62 -10.47 -3.87
N ARG A 472 -19.08 -11.59 -4.46
CA ARG A 472 -20.51 -11.89 -4.70
C ARG A 472 -21.18 -12.69 -3.59
N THR A 473 -20.44 -12.98 -2.51
CA THR A 473 -20.95 -13.54 -1.26
C THR A 473 -20.78 -12.50 -0.18
N LYS A 474 -21.86 -12.08 0.48
CA LYS A 474 -21.71 -11.37 1.75
C LYS A 474 -21.05 -12.33 2.73
N ARG A 475 -19.90 -11.97 3.33
CA ARG A 475 -19.36 -12.79 4.43
C ARG A 475 -20.35 -12.70 5.58
N ALA A 476 -20.99 -13.83 5.88
CA ALA A 476 -21.88 -13.96 7.03
C ALA A 476 -21.18 -13.53 8.33
N ALA A 477 -21.94 -12.96 9.25
CA ALA A 477 -21.48 -12.83 10.64
C ALA A 477 -21.26 -14.24 11.21
N GLU A 478 -20.41 -14.36 12.24
CA GLU A 478 -20.05 -15.66 12.82
C GLU A 478 -21.28 -16.36 13.43
N GLY A 479 -21.88 -17.29 12.67
CA GLY A 479 -23.07 -18.05 13.05
C GLY A 479 -24.12 -18.23 11.96
N GLU A 480 -24.14 -17.39 10.91
CA GLU A 480 -25.17 -17.44 9.87
C GLU A 480 -24.73 -18.29 8.65
N THR A 481 -25.44 -19.38 8.36
CA THR A 481 -25.14 -20.28 7.23
C THR A 481 -26.16 -20.15 6.10
N GLU A 482 -26.24 -18.97 5.49
CA GLU A 482 -26.99 -18.78 4.24
C GLU A 482 -26.04 -18.82 3.03
N VAL A 483 -25.89 -20.02 2.46
CA VAL A 483 -25.39 -20.19 1.10
C VAL A 483 -26.58 -20.00 0.15
N GLU A 484 -26.89 -18.75 -0.19
CA GLU A 484 -27.79 -18.46 -1.31
C GLU A 484 -27.27 -19.12 -2.60
N ASN A 485 -28.19 -19.50 -3.50
CA ASN A 485 -27.80 -20.09 -4.78
C ASN A 485 -27.09 -19.05 -5.63
N LEU A 486 -25.76 -19.17 -5.76
CA LEU A 486 -24.89 -18.20 -6.43
C LEU A 486 -25.09 -18.15 -7.96
N THR A 487 -26.18 -17.53 -8.40
CA THR A 487 -26.43 -17.17 -9.81
C THR A 487 -25.62 -15.94 -10.22
N GLY A 488 -25.61 -15.62 -11.51
CA GLY A 488 -24.95 -14.43 -12.06
C GLY A 488 -25.50 -13.09 -11.51
N ASP A 489 -26.70 -13.12 -10.93
CA ASP A 489 -27.40 -11.95 -10.37
C ASP A 489 -27.04 -11.70 -8.90
N SER A 490 -26.19 -12.54 -8.30
CA SER A 490 -25.71 -12.37 -6.91
C SER A 490 -25.00 -11.01 -6.76
N PRO A 491 -25.45 -10.14 -5.84
CA PRO A 491 -24.95 -8.76 -5.76
C PRO A 491 -23.49 -8.71 -5.32
N ILE A 492 -22.75 -7.76 -5.89
CA ILE A 492 -21.35 -7.51 -5.53
C ILE A 492 -21.32 -6.59 -4.29
N TYR A 493 -20.48 -6.95 -3.33
CA TYR A 493 -20.11 -6.13 -2.20
C TYR A 493 -18.65 -5.67 -2.34
N ILE A 494 -18.35 -4.47 -1.84
CA ILE A 494 -17.01 -3.90 -1.77
C ILE A 494 -16.61 -3.81 -0.29
N ASN A 495 -15.47 -4.40 0.04
CA ASN A 495 -14.94 -4.56 1.41
C ASN A 495 -15.92 -5.24 2.39
N ASN A 496 -16.94 -5.94 1.90
CA ASN A 496 -18.12 -6.42 2.65
C ASN A 496 -18.99 -5.31 3.29
N ILE A 497 -18.77 -4.05 2.93
CA ILE A 497 -19.42 -2.87 3.54
C ILE A 497 -20.45 -2.25 2.61
N ALA A 498 -20.05 -1.88 1.38
CA ALA A 498 -20.94 -1.25 0.40
C ALA A 498 -21.46 -2.27 -0.60
N LYS A 499 -22.76 -2.21 -0.91
CA LYS A 499 -23.40 -3.02 -1.94
C LYS A 499 -23.45 -2.24 -3.26
N ILE A 500 -23.06 -2.88 -4.37
CA ILE A 500 -23.34 -2.37 -5.72
C ILE A 500 -24.84 -2.56 -6.02
N LEU A 501 -25.50 -1.46 -6.40
CA LEU A 501 -26.92 -1.38 -6.71
C LEU A 501 -27.16 -1.52 -8.22
N ASP A 502 -26.55 -0.62 -9.01
CA ASP A 502 -26.48 -0.70 -10.47
C ASP A 502 -25.01 -0.91 -10.86
N ALA A 503 -24.74 -1.77 -11.84
CA ALA A 503 -23.38 -2.07 -12.29
C ALA A 503 -23.19 -1.80 -13.80
N ASP A 504 -21.94 -1.73 -14.24
CA ASP A 504 -21.51 -1.69 -15.65
C ASP A 504 -22.09 -0.51 -16.47
N ILE A 505 -22.32 0.64 -15.82
CA ILE A 505 -22.82 1.84 -16.51
C ILE A 505 -21.64 2.50 -17.27
N MET A 506 -21.52 2.13 -18.54
CA MET A 506 -20.46 2.60 -19.44
C MET A 506 -20.60 4.08 -19.83
N GLY A 507 -19.53 4.84 -19.58
CA GLY A 507 -19.23 6.11 -20.27
C GLY A 507 -18.21 5.90 -21.40
N THR A 508 -17.96 6.93 -22.20
CA THR A 508 -16.91 6.90 -23.25
C THR A 508 -15.52 6.60 -22.65
N ASN A 509 -15.20 7.24 -21.53
CA ASN A 509 -13.91 7.16 -20.85
C ASN A 509 -13.85 6.16 -19.69
N GLY A 510 -14.94 5.47 -19.31
CA GLY A 510 -14.88 4.63 -18.11
C GLY A 510 -16.17 3.89 -17.74
N VAL A 511 -16.20 3.37 -16.52
CA VAL A 511 -17.34 2.65 -15.92
C VAL A 511 -17.82 3.37 -14.67
N LEU A 512 -19.13 3.39 -14.46
CA LEU A 512 -19.78 3.80 -13.22
C LEU A 512 -20.50 2.58 -12.62
N HIS A 513 -20.30 2.37 -11.32
CA HIS A 513 -21.08 1.44 -10.50
C HIS A 513 -21.73 2.22 -9.37
N VAL A 514 -23.02 2.04 -9.14
CA VAL A 514 -23.77 2.75 -8.10
C VAL A 514 -23.68 1.97 -6.80
N ILE A 515 -23.39 2.63 -5.68
CA ILE A 515 -23.26 1.96 -4.37
C ILE A 515 -24.20 2.53 -3.30
N ASP A 516 -24.58 1.67 -2.36
CA ASP A 516 -25.53 2.01 -1.29
C ASP A 516 -24.88 2.73 -0.09
N THR A 517 -23.55 2.67 0.04
CA THR A 517 -22.78 3.09 1.22
C THR A 517 -21.44 3.68 0.75
N ILE A 518 -20.99 4.75 1.39
CA ILE A 518 -19.70 5.39 1.08
C ILE A 518 -18.56 4.47 1.55
N LEU A 519 -17.58 4.23 0.68
CA LEU A 519 -16.40 3.41 0.99
C LEU A 519 -15.52 4.12 2.03
N PRO A 520 -15.33 3.54 3.22
CA PRO A 520 -14.36 4.05 4.19
C PRO A 520 -12.94 3.67 3.78
N THR A 521 -11.98 4.51 4.18
CA THR A 521 -10.54 4.23 4.19
C THR A 521 -9.97 4.88 5.45
N GLN A 522 -8.96 4.27 6.07
CA GLN A 522 -8.30 4.83 7.25
C GLN A 522 -7.57 6.13 6.87
N SER A 523 -6.86 6.13 5.74
CA SER A 523 -6.10 7.24 5.17
C SER A 523 -6.91 8.48 4.76
N ALA A 524 -8.25 8.42 4.86
CA ALA A 524 -9.15 9.55 4.64
C ALA A 524 -10.23 9.71 5.72
N LEU A 525 -10.03 9.13 6.91
CA LEU A 525 -10.76 9.57 8.11
C LEU A 525 -10.37 11.02 8.44
N PRO A 526 -11.28 11.82 9.02
CA PRO A 526 -10.92 13.02 9.77
C PRO A 526 -10.00 12.69 10.95
N MET A 527 -9.21 13.66 11.37
CA MET A 527 -8.24 13.53 12.45
C MET A 527 -8.93 13.29 13.80
N THR A 528 -10.07 13.95 14.05
CA THR A 528 -10.92 13.73 15.21
C THR A 528 -11.47 12.31 15.26
N THR A 529 -11.96 11.78 14.14
CA THR A 529 -12.46 10.40 14.03
C THR A 529 -11.34 9.37 14.20
N LEU A 530 -10.15 9.63 13.66
CA LEU A 530 -8.96 8.81 13.87
C LEU A 530 -8.56 8.78 15.36
N MET A 531 -8.50 9.94 16.02
CA MET A 531 -8.18 10.05 17.44
C MET A 531 -9.14 9.23 18.31
N GLU A 532 -10.44 9.22 17.99
CA GLU A 532 -11.43 8.40 18.70
C GLU A 532 -11.17 6.89 18.50
N GLN A 533 -10.95 6.44 17.26
CA GLN A 533 -10.60 5.05 16.96
C GLN A 533 -9.27 4.60 17.61
N LYS A 534 -8.36 5.54 17.89
CA LYS A 534 -7.04 5.29 18.50
C LYS A 534 -7.02 5.48 20.03
N ASN A 535 -8.16 5.78 20.67
CA ASN A 535 -8.28 6.05 22.11
C ASN A 535 -7.42 7.24 22.58
N LEU A 536 -7.49 8.35 21.84
CA LEU A 536 -6.86 9.64 22.14
C LEU A 536 -7.95 10.67 22.54
N THR A 537 -8.86 10.23 23.42
CA THR A 537 -10.11 10.93 23.74
C THR A 537 -9.88 12.28 24.43
N LEU A 538 -8.86 12.40 25.28
CA LEU A 538 -8.53 13.65 25.95
C LEU A 538 -7.95 14.70 24.98
N PHE A 539 -7.17 14.28 23.97
CA PHE A 539 -6.69 15.24 22.96
C PHE A 539 -7.83 15.67 22.04
N LYS A 540 -8.70 14.73 21.61
CA LYS A 540 -9.92 15.02 20.84
C LYS A 540 -10.82 16.03 21.57
N SER A 541 -11.13 15.79 22.85
CA SER A 541 -11.98 16.70 23.62
C SER A 541 -11.34 18.06 23.93
N LEU A 542 -10.02 18.21 23.84
CA LEU A 542 -9.37 19.53 23.88
C LEU A 542 -9.51 20.29 22.54
N LEU A 543 -9.58 19.60 21.40
CA LEU A 543 -9.93 20.22 20.11
C LEU A 543 -11.39 20.67 20.09
N GLU A 544 -12.31 19.78 20.51
CA GLU A 544 -13.75 20.06 20.60
C GLU A 544 -14.02 21.23 21.57
N ALA A 545 -13.46 21.20 22.79
CA ALA A 545 -13.69 22.23 23.81
C ALA A 545 -13.01 23.58 23.52
N SER A 546 -12.10 23.65 22.55
CA SER A 546 -11.52 24.92 22.08
C SER A 546 -12.22 25.50 20.85
N GLY A 547 -13.01 24.69 20.13
CA GLY A 547 -13.63 25.06 18.85
C GLY A 547 -12.69 24.92 17.64
N TYR A 548 -11.66 24.07 17.72
CA TYR A 548 -10.61 23.91 16.71
C TYR A 548 -10.55 22.51 16.08
N ASP A 549 -11.52 21.65 16.40
CA ASP A 549 -11.80 20.38 15.73
C ASP A 549 -12.00 20.56 14.21
N ASP A 550 -12.88 21.46 13.79
CA ASP A 550 -13.15 21.81 12.38
C ASP A 550 -11.86 22.26 11.66
N MET A 551 -10.92 22.91 12.36
CA MET A 551 -9.62 23.33 11.81
C MET A 551 -8.63 22.16 11.69
N PHE A 552 -8.58 21.28 12.69
CA PHE A 552 -7.67 20.11 12.71
C PHE A 552 -8.06 19.06 11.67
N ASP A 553 -9.36 18.88 11.39
CA ASP A 553 -9.85 17.99 10.34
C ASP A 553 -9.64 18.54 8.92
N ASP A 554 -9.41 19.85 8.78
CA ASP A 554 -8.98 20.51 7.53
C ASP A 554 -7.45 20.50 7.31
N LEU A 555 -6.65 19.99 8.26
CA LEU A 555 -5.19 19.97 8.13
C LEU A 555 -4.70 18.89 7.15
N ASN A 556 -4.22 19.33 5.99
CA ASN A 556 -3.46 18.51 5.04
C ASN A 556 -1.94 18.71 5.14
N ASN A 557 -1.20 17.67 4.75
CA ASN A 557 0.27 17.64 4.74
C ASN A 557 0.90 18.10 6.08
N VAL A 558 0.32 17.65 7.21
CA VAL A 558 0.88 17.83 8.56
C VAL A 558 1.36 16.52 9.18
N THR A 559 2.24 16.67 10.17
CA THR A 559 2.52 15.63 11.15
C THR A 559 2.00 16.09 12.51
N ILE A 560 1.19 15.29 13.20
CA ILE A 560 0.62 15.58 14.52
C ILE A 560 1.19 14.62 15.56
N PHE A 561 1.83 15.14 16.60
CA PHE A 561 2.43 14.36 17.67
C PHE A 561 1.46 14.25 18.87
N ALA A 562 0.35 13.53 18.72
CA ALA A 562 -0.71 13.50 19.73
C ALA A 562 -0.28 12.72 21.01
N PRO A 563 -0.25 13.34 22.20
CA PRO A 563 -0.05 12.61 23.46
C PRO A 563 -1.24 11.71 23.80
N THR A 564 -0.94 10.48 24.23
CA THR A 564 -1.96 9.52 24.69
C THR A 564 -2.76 10.01 25.90
N ASP A 565 -3.95 9.48 26.13
CA ASP A 565 -4.78 9.88 27.29
C ASP A 565 -4.06 9.66 28.63
N LYS A 566 -3.27 8.58 28.74
CA LYS A 566 -2.39 8.30 29.89
C LYS A 566 -1.28 9.35 30.07
N ALA A 567 -0.83 9.99 28.99
CA ALA A 567 0.11 11.09 29.01
C ALA A 567 -0.57 12.43 29.40
N LEU A 568 -1.81 12.65 28.96
CA LEU A 568 -2.57 13.88 29.23
C LEU A 568 -3.24 13.93 30.60
N GLN A 569 -3.63 12.80 31.20
CA GLN A 569 -4.46 12.73 32.42
C GLN A 569 -3.98 13.58 33.61
N ASN A 570 -2.67 13.85 33.72
CA ASN A 570 -2.04 14.64 34.79
C ASN A 570 -1.61 16.05 34.34
N SER A 571 -2.05 16.48 33.15
CA SER A 571 -1.76 17.82 32.62
C SER A 571 -2.74 18.88 33.16
N GLU A 572 -2.32 20.14 33.09
CA GLU A 572 -3.22 21.27 33.38
C GLU A 572 -4.45 21.28 32.46
N TRP A 573 -4.29 20.91 31.19
CA TRP A 573 -5.40 20.86 30.23
C TRP A 573 -6.46 19.81 30.60
N ALA A 574 -6.05 18.60 31.02
CA ALA A 574 -6.98 17.58 31.49
C ALA A 574 -7.71 17.99 32.79
N ARG A 575 -7.06 18.81 33.64
CA ARG A 575 -7.71 19.42 34.81
C ARG A 575 -8.74 20.48 34.38
N LEU A 576 -8.34 21.43 33.53
CA LEU A 576 -9.21 22.53 33.08
C LEU A 576 -10.42 22.02 32.29
N LEU A 577 -10.24 21.04 31.39
CA LEU A 577 -11.32 20.37 30.65
C LEU A 577 -12.38 19.75 31.57
N LYS A 578 -11.97 19.27 32.75
CA LYS A 578 -12.85 18.64 33.74
C LYS A 578 -13.49 19.65 34.71
N GLU A 579 -12.77 20.69 35.09
CA GLU A 579 -13.18 21.65 36.12
C GLU A 579 -13.89 22.89 35.55
N GLN A 580 -13.48 23.36 34.37
CA GLN A 580 -13.89 24.63 33.77
C GLN A 580 -13.85 24.58 32.22
N PRO A 581 -14.55 23.64 31.55
CA PRO A 581 -14.49 23.45 30.10
C PRO A 581 -14.81 24.72 29.30
N ASP A 582 -15.77 25.53 29.78
CA ASP A 582 -16.18 26.81 29.19
C ASP A 582 -15.03 27.84 29.09
N THR A 583 -13.90 27.61 29.78
CA THR A 583 -12.70 28.47 29.73
C THR A 583 -11.67 28.06 28.68
N LEU A 584 -11.92 26.96 27.96
CA LEU A 584 -11.06 26.47 26.88
C LEU A 584 -11.46 27.01 25.49
N ASP A 585 -12.71 27.46 25.34
CA ASP A 585 -13.24 28.06 24.11
C ASP A 585 -12.36 29.23 23.65
N HIS A 586 -11.79 29.12 22.45
CA HIS A 586 -10.84 30.08 21.86
C HIS A 586 -9.63 30.45 22.76
N ASN A 587 -9.23 29.59 23.71
CA ASN A 587 -8.19 29.89 24.71
C ASN A 587 -6.78 29.90 24.08
N LEU A 588 -6.16 31.08 24.01
CA LEU A 588 -4.86 31.29 23.32
C LEU A 588 -3.71 30.39 23.82
N ASP A 589 -3.62 30.11 25.12
CA ASP A 589 -2.56 29.25 25.67
C ASP A 589 -2.78 27.77 25.28
N LEU A 590 -4.04 27.33 25.23
CA LEU A 590 -4.40 26.00 24.70
C LEU A 590 -4.13 25.93 23.19
N LEU A 591 -4.33 27.02 22.46
CA LEU A 591 -4.04 27.09 21.03
C LEU A 591 -2.54 27.10 20.72
N GLU A 592 -1.70 27.76 21.52
CA GLU A 592 -0.24 27.58 21.43
C GLU A 592 0.12 26.11 21.67
N PHE A 593 -0.43 25.50 22.73
CA PHE A 593 -0.19 24.10 23.08
C PHE A 593 -0.60 23.14 21.94
N LEU A 594 -1.81 23.24 21.41
CA LEU A 594 -2.31 22.37 20.34
C LEU A 594 -1.48 22.52 19.06
N ASN A 595 -1.20 23.76 18.62
CA ASN A 595 -0.38 24.02 17.43
C ASN A 595 1.10 23.66 17.63
N TYR A 596 1.60 23.55 18.87
CA TYR A 596 2.94 23.04 19.16
C TYR A 596 3.08 21.52 18.99
N HIS A 597 1.97 20.78 18.91
CA HIS A 597 1.98 19.36 18.57
C HIS A 597 1.91 19.11 17.04
N VAL A 598 1.83 20.16 16.22
CA VAL A 598 1.70 20.06 14.75
C VAL A 598 2.93 20.63 14.05
N ILE A 599 3.50 19.91 13.09
CA ILE A 599 4.54 20.39 12.16
C ILE A 599 4.10 20.20 10.69
N LYS A 600 4.82 20.83 9.76
CA LYS A 600 4.74 20.56 8.32
C LYS A 600 6.14 20.21 7.79
N PRO A 601 6.28 19.30 6.81
CA PRO A 601 5.23 18.53 6.12
C PRO A 601 4.70 17.32 6.94
N MET A 602 3.91 16.47 6.31
CA MET A 602 3.68 15.07 6.69
C MET A 602 5.01 14.29 6.61
N ILE A 603 5.34 13.54 7.66
CA ILE A 603 6.60 12.79 7.81
C ILE A 603 6.25 11.42 8.40
N LYS A 604 6.31 10.36 7.59
CA LYS A 604 6.09 8.98 8.05
C LYS A 604 7.35 8.41 8.72
N THR A 605 7.28 7.24 9.34
CA THR A 605 8.44 6.61 10.00
C THR A 605 9.67 6.50 9.09
N CYS A 606 9.47 6.21 7.79
CA CYS A 606 10.55 6.13 6.80
C CYS A 606 11.26 7.48 6.53
N ASP A 607 10.58 8.60 6.77
CA ASP A 607 11.08 9.96 6.50
C ASP A 607 11.60 10.66 7.79
N LEU A 608 11.47 9.98 8.94
CA LEU A 608 11.99 10.45 10.21
C LEU A 608 13.51 10.58 10.15
N SER A 609 13.99 11.75 10.57
CA SER A 609 15.40 12.15 10.50
C SER A 609 15.70 13.05 11.71
N GLU A 610 16.95 13.07 12.17
CA GLU A 610 17.35 13.93 13.29
C GLU A 610 17.44 15.40 12.82
N ARG A 611 16.45 16.22 13.20
CA ARG A 611 16.35 17.63 12.82
C ARG A 611 15.46 18.43 13.76
N SER A 612 15.69 19.74 13.83
CA SER A 612 14.83 20.70 14.52
C SER A 612 13.89 21.39 13.53
N ILE A 613 12.58 21.15 13.67
CA ILE A 613 11.52 21.57 12.74
C ILE A 613 10.63 22.63 13.43
N PRO A 614 10.23 23.73 12.77
CA PRO A 614 9.23 24.65 13.31
C PRO A 614 7.84 23.99 13.39
N THR A 615 7.12 24.24 14.47
CA THR A 615 5.71 23.86 14.63
C THR A 615 4.78 24.90 14.01
N VAL A 616 3.48 24.61 13.95
CA VAL A 616 2.46 25.61 13.58
C VAL A 616 2.40 26.75 14.61
N ALA A 617 2.77 26.49 15.87
CA ALA A 617 3.01 27.53 16.88
C ALA A 617 4.36 28.29 16.70
N GLY A 618 5.10 28.07 15.61
CA GLY A 618 6.35 28.75 15.26
C GLY A 618 7.58 28.27 16.05
N SER A 619 7.42 28.01 17.35
CA SER A 619 8.46 27.39 18.21
C SER A 619 8.92 26.05 17.64
N LYS A 620 10.21 25.73 17.74
CA LYS A 620 10.77 24.49 17.17
C LYS A 620 10.56 23.28 18.08
N VAL A 621 10.45 22.11 17.47
CA VAL A 621 10.59 20.79 18.10
C VAL A 621 11.77 20.04 17.47
N ARG A 622 12.53 19.30 18.28
CA ARG A 622 13.67 18.49 17.83
C ARG A 622 13.30 17.02 17.78
N LEU A 623 13.44 16.43 16.60
CA LEU A 623 13.41 14.98 16.38
C LEU A 623 14.77 14.38 16.71
N ASN A 624 14.79 13.29 17.48
CA ASN A 624 16.00 12.50 17.77
C ASN A 624 15.66 11.01 17.63
N LEU A 625 16.61 10.21 17.15
CA LEU A 625 16.40 8.83 16.72
C LEU A 625 17.47 7.90 17.31
N TYR A 626 17.04 6.80 17.92
CA TYR A 626 17.91 5.91 18.68
C TYR A 626 17.77 4.45 18.23
N SER A 627 18.73 3.98 17.42
CA SER A 627 18.98 2.54 17.26
C SER A 627 19.44 1.94 18.60
N THR A 628 19.03 0.69 18.88
CA THR A 628 19.41 -0.05 20.09
C THR A 628 20.59 -1.01 19.91
N HIS A 629 21.06 -1.23 18.67
CA HIS A 629 22.13 -2.19 18.38
C HIS A 629 23.20 -1.57 17.48
N ALA A 630 24.46 -1.61 17.92
CA ALA A 630 25.59 -1.06 17.18
C ALA A 630 25.86 -1.77 15.83
N LEU A 631 25.32 -2.98 15.64
CA LEU A 631 25.39 -3.75 14.38
C LEU A 631 24.24 -3.41 13.41
N PHE A 632 23.25 -2.63 13.83
CA PHE A 632 22.08 -2.24 13.04
C PHE A 632 21.81 -0.75 13.25
N SER A 633 22.70 0.10 12.74
CA SER A 633 22.54 1.57 12.71
C SER A 633 21.24 1.99 12.05
N ASP A 634 20.89 1.29 10.97
CA ASP A 634 19.88 1.70 10.00
C ASP A 634 18.45 1.31 10.45
N VAL A 635 18.34 0.58 11.56
CA VAL A 635 17.05 0.17 12.15
C VAL A 635 16.79 1.00 13.42
N MET A 636 16.04 2.07 13.25
CA MET A 636 15.65 2.95 14.36
C MET A 636 14.55 2.33 15.21
N ASN A 637 14.89 2.01 16.46
CA ASN A 637 13.99 1.31 17.38
C ASN A 637 13.30 2.24 18.40
N ARG A 638 13.65 3.53 18.43
CA ARG A 638 12.98 4.60 19.20
C ARG A 638 13.15 5.94 18.51
N ALA A 639 12.08 6.73 18.48
CA ALA A 639 12.11 8.16 18.13
C ALA A 639 11.64 9.02 19.31
N THR A 640 12.09 10.27 19.37
CA THR A 640 11.58 11.28 20.30
C THR A 640 11.36 12.64 19.62
N VAL A 641 10.36 13.38 20.12
CA VAL A 641 10.07 14.78 19.79
C VAL A 641 10.24 15.56 21.09
N ASN A 642 11.22 16.46 21.20
CA ASN A 642 11.58 17.14 22.46
C ASN A 642 11.65 16.17 23.66
N CYS A 643 12.31 15.03 23.44
CA CYS A 643 12.46 13.93 24.38
C CYS A 643 11.17 13.24 24.88
N ALA A 644 9.98 13.66 24.42
CA ALA A 644 8.77 12.83 24.47
C ALA A 644 8.93 11.69 23.47
N ARG A 645 8.64 10.45 23.85
CA ARG A 645 8.93 9.28 23.01
C ARG A 645 7.68 8.83 22.27
N LEU A 646 7.87 8.47 20.99
CA LEU A 646 6.81 7.89 20.18
C LEU A 646 6.45 6.49 20.71
N VAL A 647 5.15 6.24 20.91
CA VAL A 647 4.57 4.95 21.34
C VAL A 647 3.81 4.24 20.23
N HIS A 648 3.30 5.00 19.27
CA HIS A 648 2.67 4.51 18.04
C HIS A 648 3.08 5.44 16.89
N PHE A 649 3.07 4.91 15.68
CA PHE A 649 3.61 5.56 14.49
C PHE A 649 2.63 5.39 13.33
N ASP A 650 2.66 6.33 12.38
CA ASP A 650 1.97 6.24 11.09
C ASP A 650 0.45 6.01 11.17
N ASP A 651 -0.22 6.67 12.11
CA ASP A 651 -1.68 6.76 12.12
C ASP A 651 -2.13 7.75 11.02
N GLU A 652 -2.42 7.25 9.81
CA GLU A 652 -2.77 8.10 8.66
C GLU A 652 -4.21 8.63 8.72
N SER A 653 -4.39 9.91 8.38
CA SER A 653 -5.69 10.58 8.28
C SER A 653 -5.60 11.73 7.30
N CYS A 654 -6.55 11.85 6.38
CA CYS A 654 -6.76 13.06 5.56
C CYS A 654 -5.60 13.53 4.66
N GLY A 655 -4.56 12.71 4.43
CA GLY A 655 -3.31 13.18 3.79
C GLY A 655 -2.35 13.89 4.74
N SER A 656 -2.43 13.51 6.01
CA SER A 656 -1.62 13.92 7.16
C SER A 656 -1.36 12.67 8.02
N VAL A 657 -0.41 12.75 8.95
CA VAL A 657 -0.03 11.59 9.80
C VAL A 657 0.00 11.96 11.28
N LEU A 658 -0.50 11.07 12.11
CA LEU A 658 -0.43 11.14 13.56
C LEU A 658 0.60 10.15 14.10
N HIS A 659 1.42 10.61 15.05
CA HIS A 659 2.32 9.78 15.85
C HIS A 659 2.00 9.99 17.32
N GLN A 660 1.89 8.91 18.10
CA GLN A 660 1.43 9.01 19.48
C GLN A 660 2.59 9.20 20.46
N LEU A 661 2.44 10.05 21.49
CA LEU A 661 3.48 10.32 22.50
C LEU A 661 3.17 9.77 23.90
N ASP A 662 4.22 9.43 24.66
CA ASP A 662 4.14 9.05 26.09
C ASP A 662 4.13 10.21 27.09
N ARG A 663 4.26 11.46 26.62
CA ARG A 663 4.07 12.70 27.39
C ARG A 663 3.69 13.85 26.44
N PRO A 664 2.92 14.87 26.89
CA PRO A 664 2.68 16.07 26.09
C PRO A 664 3.97 16.85 25.82
N LEU A 665 4.01 17.56 24.69
CA LEU A 665 5.04 18.55 24.37
C LEU A 665 4.74 19.87 25.09
N THR A 666 5.79 20.56 25.51
CA THR A 666 5.71 21.89 26.10
C THR A 666 6.73 22.83 25.46
N PRO A 667 6.35 24.05 25.04
CA PRO A 667 7.30 25.03 24.52
C PRO A 667 8.34 25.40 25.58
N PRO A 668 9.66 25.29 25.30
CA PRO A 668 10.70 25.71 26.24
C PRO A 668 10.74 27.24 26.33
N LYS A 669 10.33 27.78 27.49
CA LYS A 669 10.30 29.25 27.73
C LYS A 669 11.65 29.85 28.15
N ASN A 670 12.66 29.02 28.42
CA ASN A 670 13.99 29.40 28.91
C ASN A 670 15.10 28.71 28.12
N ASN A 671 16.28 29.34 28.07
CA ASN A 671 17.53 28.73 27.61
C ASN A 671 18.26 28.03 28.78
N LEU A 672 19.37 27.34 28.52
CA LEU A 672 20.11 26.57 29.53
C LEU A 672 20.56 27.45 30.71
N LEU A 673 21.11 28.64 30.43
CA LEU A 673 21.52 29.58 31.49
C LEU A 673 20.32 30.03 32.34
N LYS A 674 19.23 30.49 31.72
CA LYS A 674 18.00 30.87 32.43
C LYS A 674 17.38 29.71 33.22
N SER A 675 17.54 28.48 32.74
CA SER A 675 17.05 27.27 33.43
C SER A 675 17.87 26.92 34.68
N LEU A 676 19.16 27.29 34.72
CA LEU A 676 19.92 27.29 35.97
C LEU A 676 19.45 28.41 36.91
N GLU A 677 19.33 29.64 36.39
CA GLU A 677 18.97 30.83 37.18
C GLU A 677 17.55 30.76 37.79
N ALA A 678 16.63 30.05 37.14
CA ALA A 678 15.26 29.84 37.63
C ALA A 678 15.13 28.77 38.73
N ASN A 679 16.17 27.98 39.03
CA ASN A 679 16.09 26.90 40.03
C ASN A 679 17.13 27.09 41.16
N PRO A 680 16.70 27.43 42.39
CA PRO A 680 17.62 27.69 43.50
C PRO A 680 18.46 26.45 43.90
N ASN A 681 18.01 25.23 43.57
CA ASN A 681 18.75 24.01 43.87
C ASN A 681 19.99 23.79 42.99
N TYR A 682 20.20 24.63 41.97
CA TYR A 682 21.33 24.57 41.03
C TYR A 682 22.34 25.72 41.26
N SER A 683 22.19 26.50 42.34
CA SER A 683 22.97 27.73 42.57
C SER A 683 24.48 27.52 42.68
N LYS A 684 24.95 26.44 43.31
CA LYS A 684 26.39 26.11 43.38
C LYS A 684 26.97 25.82 42.00
N PHE A 685 26.28 25.03 41.18
CA PHE A 685 26.73 24.74 39.81
C PHE A 685 26.75 26.01 38.93
N LEU A 686 25.73 26.86 39.06
CA LEU A 686 25.66 28.17 38.38
C LEU A 686 26.82 29.09 38.79
N GLU A 687 27.28 29.05 40.03
CA GLU A 687 28.47 29.78 40.48
C GLU A 687 29.75 29.23 39.82
N LEU A 688 29.92 27.92 39.73
CA LEU A 688 31.03 27.30 38.99
C LEU A 688 31.02 27.69 37.49
N VAL A 689 29.85 27.69 36.84
CA VAL A 689 29.68 28.15 35.45
C VAL A 689 30.11 29.61 35.28
N ARG A 690 29.79 30.48 36.24
CA ARG A 690 30.19 31.90 36.25
C ARG A 690 31.69 32.06 36.47
N ASN A 691 32.28 31.32 37.40
CA ASN A 691 33.72 31.33 37.69
C ASN A 691 34.55 30.76 36.53
N ALA A 692 34.03 29.76 35.81
CA ALA A 692 34.58 29.24 34.56
C ALA A 692 34.40 30.19 33.36
N ASN A 693 33.61 31.27 33.48
CA ASN A 693 33.24 32.18 32.40
C ASN A 693 32.50 31.50 31.21
N LEU A 694 31.73 30.43 31.49
CA LEU A 694 31.01 29.63 30.48
C LEU A 694 29.51 30.02 30.34
N THR A 695 29.08 31.10 30.98
CA THR A 695 27.71 31.64 30.88
C THR A 695 27.29 31.93 29.44
N HIS A 696 28.20 32.48 28.62
CA HIS A 696 27.94 32.78 27.21
C HIS A 696 27.65 31.52 26.37
N LEU A 697 28.25 30.38 26.72
CA LEU A 697 28.00 29.10 26.04
C LEU A 697 26.58 28.60 26.36
N LEU A 698 26.17 28.63 27.63
CA LEU A 698 24.81 28.24 28.03
C LEU A 698 23.71 29.24 27.63
N ALA A 699 24.09 30.44 27.18
CA ALA A 699 23.18 31.46 26.65
C ALA A 699 23.16 31.55 25.12
N ASN A 700 23.97 30.76 24.40
CA ASN A 700 24.01 30.75 22.95
C ASN A 700 22.85 29.92 22.38
N GLU A 701 21.98 30.52 21.57
CA GLU A 701 20.86 29.83 20.91
C GLU A 701 21.26 29.14 19.59
N SER A 702 22.52 29.25 19.16
CA SER A 702 23.02 28.70 17.88
C SER A 702 23.43 27.23 17.94
N GLU A 703 23.74 26.73 19.14
CA GLU A 703 24.15 25.34 19.40
C GLU A 703 23.15 24.69 20.38
N SER A 704 23.23 23.39 20.61
CA SER A 704 22.27 22.69 21.48
C SER A 704 22.93 21.57 22.27
N TYR A 705 23.03 21.76 23.59
CA TYR A 705 23.79 20.87 24.48
C TYR A 705 22.90 20.04 25.40
N THR A 706 23.44 18.95 25.95
CA THR A 706 22.90 18.34 27.18
C THR A 706 23.69 18.84 28.38
N LEU A 707 23.02 19.54 29.29
CA LEU A 707 23.59 20.07 30.52
C LEU A 707 23.30 19.12 31.69
N LEU A 708 24.35 18.62 32.33
CA LEU A 708 24.29 17.67 33.43
C LEU A 708 24.53 18.43 34.73
N VAL A 709 23.49 18.60 35.55
CA VAL A 709 23.51 19.53 36.70
C VAL A 709 23.44 18.74 38.01
N PRO A 710 24.52 18.66 38.79
CA PRO A 710 24.44 18.24 40.18
C PRO A 710 23.70 19.31 40.98
N LYS A 711 22.83 18.88 41.88
CA LYS A 711 22.18 19.77 42.85
C LYS A 711 23.19 20.27 43.90
N ASN A 712 22.82 21.33 44.62
CA ASN A 712 23.57 21.87 45.75
C ASN A 712 23.94 20.80 46.81
N ASP A 713 23.03 19.87 47.13
CA ASP A 713 23.24 18.80 48.12
C ASP A 713 24.36 17.83 47.70
N VAL A 714 24.45 17.47 46.42
CA VAL A 714 25.57 16.68 45.85
C VAL A 714 26.91 17.40 46.04
N PHE A 715 26.95 18.73 45.93
CA PHE A 715 28.17 19.50 46.21
C PHE A 715 28.49 19.56 47.71
N ASP A 716 27.48 19.68 48.59
CA ASP A 716 27.70 19.60 50.05
C ASP A 716 28.28 18.22 50.46
N GLU A 717 27.79 17.13 49.86
CA GLU A 717 28.35 15.79 50.04
C GLU A 717 29.77 15.64 49.44
N PHE A 718 30.07 16.27 48.30
CA PHE A 718 31.39 16.21 47.70
C PHE A 718 32.44 17.00 48.51
N GLU A 719 32.13 18.25 48.89
CA GLU A 719 33.01 19.15 49.64
C GLU A 719 33.33 18.63 51.06
N THR A 720 32.47 17.76 51.62
CA THR A 720 32.72 17.11 52.92
C THR A 720 33.51 15.81 52.82
N ASN A 721 33.55 15.14 51.66
CA ASN A 721 34.30 13.90 51.45
C ASN A 721 35.67 14.11 50.79
N GLU A 722 35.80 15.03 49.82
CA GLU A 722 37.10 15.40 49.23
C GLU A 722 37.55 16.79 49.69
N SER A 723 38.65 16.84 50.44
CA SER A 723 39.30 18.07 50.93
C SER A 723 40.02 18.87 49.82
N LYS A 724 39.47 18.86 48.60
CA LYS A 724 40.01 19.46 47.37
C LYS A 724 38.90 19.91 46.41
N THR A 725 38.19 20.97 46.78
CA THR A 725 37.58 21.85 45.77
C THR A 725 38.64 22.26 44.75
N ALA A 726 38.30 22.29 43.45
CA ALA A 726 39.21 22.70 42.38
C ALA A 726 39.89 24.05 42.71
N GLN A 727 41.22 24.06 42.78
CA GLN A 727 41.99 25.18 43.36
C GLN A 727 42.46 26.19 42.30
N SER A 728 42.49 25.78 41.03
CA SER A 728 42.78 26.64 39.89
C SER A 728 41.54 26.87 39.02
N LYS A 729 41.53 28.01 38.31
CA LYS A 729 40.45 28.33 37.37
C LYS A 729 40.31 27.26 36.28
N ASP A 730 41.44 26.74 35.80
CA ASP A 730 41.50 25.75 34.72
C ASP A 730 40.87 24.41 35.15
N GLU A 731 41.02 24.00 36.42
CA GLU A 731 40.33 22.83 36.99
C GLU A 731 38.81 23.07 37.11
N VAL A 732 38.37 24.27 37.52
CA VAL A 732 36.95 24.63 37.57
C VAL A 732 36.35 24.65 36.15
N GLU A 733 37.06 25.20 35.17
CA GLU A 733 36.64 25.20 33.77
C GLU A 733 36.56 23.78 33.22
N ALA A 734 37.55 22.92 33.47
CA ALA A 734 37.50 21.52 33.08
C ALA A 734 36.33 20.76 33.74
N LEU A 735 36.04 21.04 35.02
CA LEU A 735 34.92 20.45 35.76
C LEU A 735 33.56 20.88 35.20
N VAL A 736 33.38 22.14 34.83
CA VAL A 736 32.13 22.57 34.16
C VAL A 736 32.03 21.96 32.76
N LYS A 737 33.16 21.84 32.04
CA LYS A 737 33.21 21.24 30.69
C LYS A 737 32.96 19.73 30.66
N SER A 738 33.20 18.98 31.73
CA SER A 738 32.80 17.56 31.81
C SER A 738 31.30 17.35 32.01
N HIS A 739 30.58 18.40 32.44
CA HIS A 739 29.14 18.40 32.72
C HIS A 739 28.28 18.93 31.55
N ILE A 740 28.89 19.30 30.42
CA ILE A 740 28.19 19.75 29.21
C ILE A 740 28.54 18.79 28.08
N VAL A 741 27.52 18.26 27.38
CA VAL A 741 27.66 17.32 26.26
C VAL A 741 27.36 18.03 24.94
N ASN A 742 28.13 17.72 23.89
CA ASN A 742 27.94 18.26 22.54
C ASN A 742 26.53 17.98 21.97
N ASP A 743 25.97 16.81 22.28
CA ASP A 743 24.71 16.32 21.71
C ASP A 743 23.50 16.51 22.65
N VAL A 744 22.29 16.45 22.08
CA VAL A 744 21.01 16.44 22.80
C VAL A 744 20.59 14.99 23.08
N VAL A 745 20.87 14.49 24.28
CA VAL A 745 20.78 13.06 24.65
C VAL A 745 19.58 12.81 25.55
N CYS A 746 18.39 12.65 24.97
CA CYS A 746 17.18 12.37 25.73
C CYS A 746 17.29 11.13 26.62
N CYS A 747 16.76 11.18 27.84
CA CYS A 747 16.69 10.04 28.75
C CYS A 747 15.94 8.84 28.14
N ALA A 748 15.02 9.03 27.20
CA ALA A 748 14.36 7.93 26.48
C ALA A 748 15.30 7.13 25.56
N GLY A 749 16.36 7.78 25.04
CA GLY A 749 17.41 7.19 24.20
C GLY A 749 18.54 6.51 24.99
N ILE A 750 18.69 6.82 26.28
CA ILE A 750 19.64 6.10 27.17
C ILE A 750 19.07 4.71 27.50
N ILE A 751 19.65 3.68 26.90
CA ILE A 751 19.22 2.27 27.00
C ILE A 751 20.18 1.43 27.86
N PRO A 752 19.77 0.23 28.33
CA PRO A 752 20.71 -0.72 28.92
C PRO A 752 21.74 -1.15 27.89
N THR A 753 23.03 -1.00 28.20
CA THR A 753 24.14 -1.38 27.32
C THR A 753 24.93 -2.52 27.94
N ASN A 754 24.78 -3.73 27.40
CA ASN A 754 25.56 -4.89 27.81
C ASN A 754 26.88 -4.96 27.03
N TRP A 755 27.93 -5.43 27.69
CA TRP A 755 29.22 -5.73 27.04
C TRP A 755 29.01 -6.78 25.92
N PRO A 756 29.64 -6.65 24.74
CA PRO A 756 30.70 -5.70 24.39
C PRO A 756 30.26 -4.29 23.98
N PHE A 757 28.96 -4.06 23.72
CA PHE A 757 28.44 -2.84 23.08
C PHE A 757 28.19 -1.70 24.07
N VAL A 758 29.26 -1.24 24.73
CA VAL A 758 29.23 -0.07 25.62
C VAL A 758 29.10 1.20 24.79
N ARG A 759 28.09 2.04 25.08
CA ARG A 759 27.94 3.37 24.45
C ARG A 759 28.58 4.48 25.28
N SER A 760 29.02 5.53 24.61
CA SER A 760 29.51 6.77 25.20
C SER A 760 29.11 7.99 24.37
N ILE A 761 29.04 9.15 25.02
CA ILE A 761 28.76 10.48 24.46
C ILE A 761 29.93 11.41 24.78
N GLU A 762 30.18 12.46 23.99
CA GLU A 762 31.34 13.34 24.22
C GLU A 762 30.94 14.65 24.93
N SER A 763 31.63 14.92 26.04
CA SER A 763 31.54 16.21 26.74
C SER A 763 32.39 17.29 26.06
N ILE A 764 32.08 18.57 26.26
CA ILE A 764 32.85 19.69 25.67
C ILE A 764 34.30 19.79 26.21
N SER A 765 34.68 18.92 27.16
CA SER A 765 36.05 18.71 27.63
C SER A 765 36.87 17.72 26.76
N GLY A 766 36.24 17.05 25.79
CA GLY A 766 36.80 15.92 25.05
C GLY A 766 36.79 14.59 25.83
N GLN A 767 36.19 14.56 27.04
CA GLN A 767 35.99 13.30 27.77
C GLN A 767 34.74 12.59 27.25
N HIS A 768 34.93 11.37 26.74
CA HIS A 768 33.83 10.43 26.50
C HIS A 768 33.24 9.95 27.83
N LEU A 769 31.93 10.10 27.99
CA LEU A 769 31.13 9.70 29.14
C LEU A 769 30.30 8.46 28.76
N ARG A 770 30.45 7.38 29.51
CA ARG A 770 29.73 6.12 29.27
C ARG A 770 28.24 6.28 29.62
N ILE A 771 27.35 5.98 28.68
CA ILE A 771 25.90 5.97 28.95
C ILE A 771 25.40 4.54 29.16
N THR A 772 24.52 4.35 30.15
CA THR A 772 23.81 3.09 30.39
C THR A 772 22.47 3.35 31.08
N ARG A 773 21.55 2.39 31.03
CA ARG A 773 20.34 2.39 31.86
C ARG A 773 20.28 1.13 32.71
N ASP A 774 20.27 1.33 34.02
CA ASP A 774 19.91 0.28 34.98
C ASP A 774 18.42 0.49 35.32
N ARG A 775 18.05 0.62 36.60
CA ARG A 775 16.72 1.12 37.01
C ARG A 775 16.49 2.59 36.60
N ARG A 776 17.55 3.40 36.49
CA ARG A 776 17.54 4.80 36.01
C ARG A 776 18.64 5.01 34.95
N PRO A 777 18.54 6.03 34.09
CA PRO A 777 19.64 6.47 33.24
C PRO A 777 20.86 6.85 34.09
N LYS A 778 22.05 6.50 33.58
CA LYS A 778 23.35 6.86 34.16
C LYS A 778 24.27 7.39 33.07
N ILE A 779 25.07 8.39 33.43
CA ILE A 779 26.10 9.00 32.60
C ILE A 779 27.39 8.99 33.43
N GLU A 780 28.37 8.22 32.96
CA GLU A 780 29.58 7.82 33.67
C GLU A 780 29.29 7.13 35.03
N ASN A 781 29.54 7.83 36.14
CA ASN A 781 29.20 7.46 37.52
C ASN A 781 27.79 7.94 37.91
N ALA A 782 27.38 9.10 37.41
CA ALA A 782 26.21 9.82 37.90
C ALA A 782 24.88 9.24 37.39
N GLY A 783 23.89 9.15 38.27
CA GLY A 783 22.53 8.76 37.92
C GLY A 783 21.64 9.98 37.72
N VAL A 784 20.84 9.99 36.65
CA VAL A 784 19.88 11.07 36.40
C VAL A 784 18.69 10.93 37.35
N THR A 785 18.39 11.99 38.11
CA THR A 785 17.26 12.08 39.05
C THR A 785 16.06 12.81 38.45
N LYS A 786 16.29 13.80 37.58
CA LYS A 786 15.26 14.49 36.81
C LYS A 786 15.68 14.61 35.35
N CYS A 787 14.92 13.97 34.48
CA CYS A 787 15.19 13.87 33.05
C CYS A 787 14.57 15.00 32.23
N ASP A 788 15.16 15.24 31.05
CA ASP A 788 14.58 15.96 29.91
C ASP A 788 13.92 17.32 30.22
N VAL A 789 14.52 18.15 31.08
CA VAL A 789 14.03 19.52 31.29
C VAL A 789 14.44 20.35 30.07
N MET A 790 13.48 20.57 29.17
CA MET A 790 13.69 21.22 27.88
C MET A 790 14.11 22.70 28.02
N ALA A 791 15.09 23.12 27.22
CA ALA A 791 15.49 24.50 27.03
C ALA A 791 15.47 24.86 25.52
N THR A 792 15.49 26.14 25.19
CA THR A 792 15.50 26.61 23.78
C THR A 792 16.76 26.18 23.03
N ASN A 793 17.89 26.07 23.74
CA ASN A 793 19.21 25.70 23.24
C ASN A 793 19.76 24.40 23.89
N GLY A 794 18.89 23.44 24.21
CA GLY A 794 19.32 22.14 24.71
C GLY A 794 18.35 21.49 25.70
N ILE A 795 18.90 20.62 26.55
CA ILE A 795 18.17 19.95 27.64
C ILE A 795 18.99 19.95 28.92
N VAL A 796 18.31 19.99 30.07
CA VAL A 796 18.92 19.84 31.40
C VAL A 796 18.56 18.46 31.98
N HIS A 797 19.55 17.76 32.50
CA HIS A 797 19.41 16.58 33.33
C HIS A 797 19.96 16.87 34.72
N GLU A 798 19.12 16.68 35.74
CA GLU A 798 19.57 16.71 37.13
C GLU A 798 20.26 15.39 37.47
N ILE A 799 21.45 15.43 38.07
CA ILE A 799 22.25 14.26 38.40
C ILE A 799 22.60 14.21 39.90
N ASN A 800 22.83 13.00 40.43
CA ASN A 800 23.06 12.77 41.87
C ASN A 800 24.54 12.63 42.29
N ASP A 801 25.48 12.90 41.39
CA ASP A 801 26.93 12.69 41.59
C ASP A 801 27.69 13.64 40.65
N ILE A 802 28.98 13.87 40.89
CA ILE A 802 29.81 14.81 40.12
C ILE A 802 30.64 14.05 39.07
N ILE A 803 30.60 14.52 37.83
CA ILE A 803 31.39 13.95 36.73
C ILE A 803 32.78 14.57 36.75
N VAL A 804 33.69 13.98 37.52
CA VAL A 804 35.07 14.45 37.67
C VAL A 804 35.85 14.32 36.34
N PRO A 805 36.55 15.37 35.87
CA PRO A 805 37.40 15.30 34.69
C PRO A 805 38.52 14.27 34.85
N ARG A 806 38.65 13.36 33.88
CA ARG A 806 39.85 12.53 33.76
C ARG A 806 40.99 13.39 33.21
N PRO A 807 42.21 13.34 33.78
CA PRO A 807 43.34 14.07 33.23
C PRO A 807 43.60 13.57 31.81
N GLN A 808 43.51 14.46 30.82
CA GLN A 808 43.79 14.12 29.43
C GLN A 808 45.21 13.56 29.34
N GLN A 809 45.33 12.25 29.07
CA GLN A 809 46.58 11.69 28.59
C GLN A 809 46.86 12.34 27.25
N ARG A 810 47.77 13.32 27.23
CA ARG A 810 48.35 13.86 26.00
C ARG A 810 48.89 12.67 25.22
N ARG A 811 48.19 12.26 24.15
CA ARG A 811 48.76 11.34 23.15
C ARG A 811 50.11 11.95 22.76
N PRO A 812 51.23 11.21 22.85
CA PRO A 812 52.51 11.74 22.42
C PRO A 812 52.37 12.28 21.00
N GLN A 813 52.74 13.54 20.80
CA GLN A 813 52.85 14.07 19.43
C GLN A 813 53.86 13.19 18.72
N ALA A 814 53.42 12.47 17.69
CA ALA A 814 54.30 11.63 16.90
C ALA A 814 55.43 12.52 16.35
N PRO A 815 56.71 12.14 16.53
CA PRO A 815 57.81 12.96 16.03
C PRO A 815 57.66 13.11 14.51
N LEU A 816 57.82 14.35 14.02
CA LEU A 816 57.70 14.69 12.60
C LEU A 816 58.71 13.88 11.77
N GLY A 817 58.23 12.84 11.08
CA GLY A 817 59.03 12.07 10.13
C GLY A 817 58.90 10.55 10.23
N TYR A 818 57.69 9.98 10.07
CA TYR A 818 57.55 8.64 9.49
C TYR A 818 56.20 8.46 8.80
N GLN A 819 56.21 8.12 7.50
CA GLN A 819 55.03 7.62 6.78
C GLN A 819 55.12 6.10 6.68
N PRO A 820 54.19 5.34 7.28
CA PRO A 820 53.96 3.96 6.88
C PRO A 820 53.05 3.94 5.65
N HIS A 821 53.60 3.62 4.49
CA HIS A 821 52.81 2.98 3.45
C HIS A 821 52.44 1.57 3.91
N GLY A 822 51.19 1.17 3.74
CA GLY A 822 50.72 -0.18 4.03
C GLY A 822 49.21 -0.22 4.15
N ASP A 823 48.56 -0.86 3.19
CA ASP A 823 47.15 -1.20 3.29
C ASP A 823 46.90 -2.09 4.50
N PHE A 824 45.84 -1.80 5.25
CA PHE A 824 45.33 -2.68 6.29
C PHE A 824 43.82 -2.80 6.13
N ASP A 825 43.42 -3.60 5.13
CA ASP A 825 42.08 -4.18 5.10
C ASP A 825 41.84 -4.92 6.42
N ALA A 826 40.94 -4.38 7.22
CA ALA A 826 40.56 -4.94 8.51
C ALA A 826 39.06 -5.22 8.51
N PHE A 827 38.73 -6.51 8.35
CA PHE A 827 37.47 -7.15 8.71
C PHE A 827 36.66 -6.37 9.76
N PHE A 828 35.41 -6.02 9.41
CA PHE A 828 34.24 -6.41 10.20
C PHE A 828 32.98 -6.50 9.31
#